data_AF-A0AAU9UU30-F1
#
_entry.id   AF-A0AAU9UU30-F1
#
_cell.length_a   1.000
_cell.length_b   1.000
_cell.length_c   1.000
_cell.angle_alpha   90.00
_cell.angle_beta   90.00
_cell.angle_gamma   90.00
#
_symmetry.space_group_name_H-M   'P 1'
#
loop_
_entity.id
_entity.type
_entity.pdbx_description
1 polymer ?
#
loop_
_entity_poly.entity_id
_entity_poly.type
_entity_poly.pdbx_seq_one_letter_code
_entity_poly.pdbx_strand_id
1 'polypeptide(L)'
;MSDKHFTLGQRVMVIGKEVKGSIAYVGYPTFATGKWIGIILDEPKGKNNGTVRGHSYFRCEENYGVFVRQTQIQLLDAEDNPMETSMTSSIEEKPSSNRRLSRVRRKASPAQTKNGSLSMSSSRTSLASSRQSLTSFVSPTTERATSPDLTGKRASFVETGFVETLTPQYTPGQSLTSPQQTSTAVEDKLANIQAQQEITALKSEVEDLKEKLETLKVRRAEDREKLRELERVRLQLDQANEFKSKIMESQAQLQRDLQRAKQELREAQEALEVHNDETAELQEAAEMAALDKEMAEERAEALQLELEQCRDKLEEATLDLQLMRAEMEAGGNIQHPYAAGAAGEGATGYEVRQLQQQNVRLRDTLVRLRDLSAHDKHAMQKMQKDLEQYRSEIAELSRTKEKLSARVDELEAQVGDLREQVDAALGAEEMVEQLAEKKMGLEDQVEQLKQDVQELEALQEVHEQLVESNRELEMDLREELEMAHAATREAVREREAALETILDRDLTIVKFRELVQRMTEQHNELRSQLETKQADAASGAEPEASPEARVSPPELGSLVQQSRASTRSIDQQLRALELAQARARADMLAACLPDHFMAPNGDHDAIMFILLLQRLNTKAEIIMGQIREKFPAVNVWDKESIMRTHTAVQYSFRCQLEYQLHMIQVSEYRNWN
;
A
#
# COMPACT_ATOMS: atom_id res chain seq x y z
N MET A 1 -13.68 8.71 27.51
CA MET A 1 -14.13 10.06 27.08
C MET A 1 -15.64 10.12 27.25
N SER A 2 -16.19 11.21 27.79
CA SER A 2 -17.64 11.30 28.03
C SER A 2 -18.41 11.51 26.72
N ASP A 3 -19.33 10.61 26.42
CA ASP A 3 -20.16 10.68 25.21
C ASP A 3 -21.14 11.86 25.29
N LYS A 4 -20.88 12.94 24.54
CA LYS A 4 -21.84 14.02 24.37
C LYS A 4 -23.07 13.48 23.63
N HIS A 5 -24.22 13.47 24.30
CA HIS A 5 -25.48 13.02 23.71
C HIS A 5 -26.05 14.14 22.83
N PHE A 6 -26.24 13.87 21.53
CA PHE A 6 -26.84 14.80 20.58
C PHE A 6 -28.27 14.40 20.28
N THR A 7 -29.19 15.35 20.32
CA THR A 7 -30.60 15.13 20.01
C THR A 7 -30.96 15.68 18.63
N LEU A 8 -31.94 15.07 17.97
CA LEU A 8 -32.48 15.59 16.71
C LEU A 8 -33.18 16.94 16.95
N GLY A 9 -33.05 17.86 16.00
CA GLY A 9 -33.54 19.24 16.09
C GLY A 9 -32.63 20.22 16.83
N GLN A 10 -31.59 19.75 17.52
CA GLN A 10 -30.70 20.60 18.32
C GLN A 10 -29.91 21.59 17.43
N ARG A 11 -29.84 22.86 17.84
CA ARG A 11 -29.07 23.92 17.17
C ARG A 11 -27.57 23.72 17.37
N VAL A 12 -26.82 23.82 16.27
CA VAL A 12 -25.37 23.58 16.25
C VAL A 12 -24.65 24.47 15.25
N MET A 13 -23.36 24.70 15.51
CA MET A 13 -22.42 25.32 14.57
C MET A 13 -21.37 24.31 14.09
N VAL A 14 -21.08 24.31 12.80
CA VAL A 14 -20.01 23.49 12.21
C VAL A 14 -18.67 24.23 12.31
N ILE A 15 -17.78 23.68 13.14
CA ILE A 15 -16.45 24.23 13.42
C ILE A 15 -15.60 24.20 12.14
N GLY A 16 -14.89 25.30 11.85
CA GLY A 16 -14.06 25.47 10.65
C GLY A 16 -14.83 25.93 9.39
N LYS A 17 -16.16 26.00 9.45
CA LYS A 17 -17.00 26.66 8.44
C LYS A 17 -17.81 27.85 8.97
N GLU A 18 -18.01 27.93 10.28
CA GLU A 18 -18.83 28.97 10.96
C GLU A 18 -20.29 29.03 10.47
N VAL A 19 -20.82 27.92 9.93
CA VAL A 19 -22.21 27.82 9.48
C VAL A 19 -23.06 27.13 10.55
N LYS A 20 -24.23 27.68 10.81
CA LYS A 20 -25.22 27.15 11.77
C LYS A 20 -26.22 26.22 11.09
N GLY A 21 -26.87 25.38 11.90
CA GLY A 21 -27.92 24.48 11.44
C GLY A 21 -28.55 23.68 12.58
N SER A 22 -29.37 22.71 12.21
CA SER A 22 -30.06 21.78 13.11
C SER A 22 -29.66 20.34 12.82
N ILE A 23 -29.47 19.53 13.86
CA ILE A 23 -29.18 18.10 13.71
C ILE A 23 -30.42 17.37 13.16
N ALA A 24 -30.26 16.65 12.05
CA ALA A 24 -31.33 15.87 11.41
C ALA A 24 -31.04 14.36 11.35
N TYR A 25 -29.81 13.93 11.63
CA TYR A 25 -29.42 12.52 11.71
C TYR A 25 -28.28 12.33 12.71
N VAL A 26 -28.31 11.25 13.49
CA VAL A 26 -27.20 10.80 14.35
C VAL A 26 -27.14 9.28 14.24
N GLY A 27 -26.07 8.72 13.67
CA GLY A 27 -25.98 7.27 13.45
C GLY A 27 -24.79 6.82 12.64
N TYR A 28 -24.84 5.59 12.13
CA TYR A 28 -23.79 4.96 11.34
C TYR A 28 -24.24 4.86 9.87
N PRO A 29 -23.80 5.78 8.99
CA PRO A 29 -24.26 5.81 7.61
C PRO A 29 -23.51 4.80 6.74
N THR A 30 -24.18 4.21 5.75
CA THR A 30 -23.58 3.22 4.84
C THR A 30 -22.45 3.76 3.95
N PHE A 31 -22.27 5.09 3.84
CA PHE A 31 -21.19 5.67 3.03
C PHE A 31 -19.84 5.85 3.77
N ALA A 32 -19.80 5.76 5.10
CA ALA A 32 -18.58 5.96 5.90
C ALA A 32 -18.66 5.31 7.29
N THR A 33 -17.54 4.76 7.75
CA THR A 33 -17.45 4.10 9.07
C THR A 33 -17.49 5.10 10.24
N GLY A 34 -17.91 4.61 11.40
CA GLY A 34 -18.07 5.37 12.64
C GLY A 34 -19.41 6.13 12.75
N LYS A 35 -19.60 6.82 13.87
CA LYS A 35 -20.80 7.63 14.15
C LYS A 35 -20.68 8.99 13.47
N TRP A 36 -21.64 9.32 12.61
CA TRP A 36 -21.75 10.59 11.89
C TRP A 36 -23.01 11.34 12.29
N ILE A 37 -22.94 12.66 12.17
CA ILE A 37 -24.04 13.56 12.47
C ILE A 37 -24.38 14.31 11.19
N GLY A 38 -25.63 14.16 10.73
CA GLY A 38 -26.21 14.87 9.61
C GLY A 38 -26.88 16.15 10.09
N ILE A 39 -26.53 17.28 9.49
CA ILE A 39 -27.01 18.61 9.86
C ILE A 39 -27.70 19.22 8.63
N ILE A 40 -28.88 19.78 8.85
CA ILE A 40 -29.54 20.70 7.92
C ILE A 40 -29.05 22.10 8.29
N LEU A 41 -28.26 22.71 7.43
CA LEU A 41 -27.74 24.06 7.61
C LEU A 41 -28.84 25.11 7.41
N ASP A 42 -28.64 26.32 7.92
CA ASP A 42 -29.55 27.46 7.66
C ASP A 42 -29.28 28.12 6.29
N GLU A 43 -28.13 27.82 5.68
CA GLU A 43 -27.65 28.39 4.41
C GLU A 43 -27.21 27.29 3.43
N PRO A 44 -27.25 27.53 2.09
CA PRO A 44 -26.89 26.56 1.05
C PRO A 44 -25.35 26.34 0.93
N LYS A 45 -24.69 25.99 2.04
CA LYS A 45 -23.23 25.75 2.16
C LYS A 45 -22.88 24.28 2.48
N GLY A 46 -23.87 23.40 2.34
CA GLY A 46 -23.80 21.95 2.51
C GLY A 46 -23.17 21.24 1.30
N LYS A 47 -23.44 19.93 1.19
CA LYS A 47 -22.91 19.04 0.14
C LYS A 47 -23.94 18.08 -0.45
N ASN A 48 -25.15 18.01 0.12
CA ASN A 48 -26.21 17.10 -0.29
C ASN A 48 -27.58 17.65 0.12
N ASN A 49 -28.65 16.91 -0.19
CA ASN A 49 -30.04 17.15 0.21
C ASN A 49 -30.52 16.19 1.33
N GLY A 50 -29.59 15.54 2.04
CA GLY A 50 -29.83 14.45 2.99
C GLY A 50 -29.80 13.03 2.38
N THR A 51 -29.67 12.91 1.06
CA THR A 51 -29.38 11.65 0.35
C THR A 51 -27.90 11.56 -0.05
N VAL A 52 -27.26 10.41 0.18
CA VAL A 52 -25.88 10.12 -0.24
C VAL A 52 -25.81 8.71 -0.84
N ARG A 53 -25.20 8.57 -2.03
CA ARG A 53 -25.08 7.30 -2.77
C ARG A 53 -26.41 6.53 -2.92
N GLY A 54 -27.51 7.25 -3.13
CA GLY A 54 -28.85 6.65 -3.30
C GLY A 54 -29.60 6.31 -2.00
N HIS A 55 -28.96 6.43 -0.83
CA HIS A 55 -29.62 6.25 0.48
C HIS A 55 -30.01 7.60 1.08
N SER A 56 -31.29 7.76 1.44
CA SER A 56 -31.84 8.94 2.10
C SER A 56 -31.79 8.78 3.62
N TYR A 57 -31.05 9.64 4.32
CA TYR A 57 -30.91 9.61 5.79
C TYR A 57 -31.77 10.68 6.47
N PHE A 58 -31.89 11.85 5.83
CA PHE A 58 -32.78 12.95 6.21
C PHE A 58 -33.21 13.69 4.93
N ARG A 59 -34.08 14.70 5.04
CA ARG A 59 -34.59 15.47 3.90
C ARG A 59 -34.37 16.96 4.12
N CYS A 60 -33.74 17.62 3.15
CA CYS A 60 -33.60 19.07 3.09
C CYS A 60 -33.49 19.53 1.62
N GLU A 61 -33.36 20.83 1.41
CA GLU A 61 -33.12 21.41 0.08
C GLU A 61 -31.70 21.08 -0.43
N GLU A 62 -31.49 21.23 -1.73
CA GLU A 62 -30.19 20.94 -2.35
C GLU A 62 -29.11 21.89 -1.84
N ASN A 63 -27.96 21.33 -1.45
CA ASN A 63 -26.85 22.04 -0.78
C ASN A 63 -27.13 22.54 0.64
N TYR A 64 -28.19 22.09 1.33
CA TYR A 64 -28.40 22.39 2.76
C TYR A 64 -27.93 21.28 3.70
N GLY A 65 -27.83 20.04 3.23
CA GLY A 65 -27.39 18.90 4.04
C GLY A 65 -25.88 18.74 4.10
N VAL A 66 -25.34 18.47 5.30
CA VAL A 66 -23.93 18.10 5.50
C VAL A 66 -23.79 16.99 6.53
N PHE A 67 -22.81 16.10 6.35
CA PHE A 67 -22.40 15.12 7.36
C PHE A 67 -21.04 15.50 7.92
N VAL A 68 -20.91 15.50 9.25
CA VAL A 68 -19.68 15.84 9.98
C VAL A 68 -19.48 14.89 11.16
N ARG A 69 -18.27 14.90 11.75
CA ARG A 69 -17.98 14.17 12.99
C ARG A 69 -18.32 15.01 14.22
N GLN A 70 -18.56 14.34 15.35
CA GLN A 70 -18.83 14.93 16.67
C GLN A 70 -17.80 15.99 17.11
N THR A 71 -16.53 15.86 16.72
CA THR A 71 -15.46 16.83 17.01
C THR A 71 -15.55 18.13 16.19
N GLN A 72 -16.41 18.17 15.17
CA GLN A 72 -16.58 19.32 14.27
C GLN A 72 -17.86 20.10 14.56
N ILE A 73 -18.47 19.88 15.73
CA ILE A 73 -19.77 20.43 16.12
C ILE A 73 -19.62 21.17 17.46
N GLN A 74 -20.13 22.40 17.51
CA GLN A 74 -20.36 23.14 18.75
C GLN A 74 -21.87 23.26 18.98
N LEU A 75 -22.32 22.98 20.21
CA LEU A 75 -23.73 23.16 20.59
C LEU A 75 -24.06 24.64 20.72
N LEU A 76 -25.24 25.03 20.25
CA LEU A 76 -25.80 26.36 20.46
C LEU A 76 -27.01 26.29 21.41
N ASP A 77 -27.25 27.37 22.15
CA ASP A 77 -28.46 27.54 22.94
C ASP A 77 -29.65 28.04 22.08
N ALA A 78 -30.78 28.32 22.73
CA ALA A 78 -31.99 28.81 22.05
C ALA A 78 -31.87 30.26 21.54
N GLU A 79 -30.89 31.03 22.00
CA GLU A 79 -30.53 32.36 21.48
C GLU A 79 -29.36 32.28 20.48
N ASP A 80 -29.03 31.07 20.04
CA ASP A 80 -28.08 30.78 18.97
C ASP A 80 -26.62 31.13 19.34
N ASN A 81 -26.33 31.23 20.64
CA ASN A 81 -25.00 31.46 21.23
C ASN A 81 -24.27 30.14 21.53
N PRO A 82 -22.92 30.12 21.55
CA PRO A 82 -22.16 28.93 21.92
C PRO A 82 -22.42 28.51 23.37
N MET A 83 -22.93 27.29 23.56
CA MET A 83 -23.21 26.76 24.89
C MET A 83 -21.89 26.29 25.55
N GLU A 84 -21.33 27.10 26.45
CA GLU A 84 -20.18 26.69 27.25
C GLU A 84 -20.53 25.46 28.09
N THR A 85 -19.83 24.35 27.86
CA THR A 85 -20.02 23.12 28.64
C THR A 85 -19.24 23.25 29.96
N SER A 86 -19.82 23.94 30.95
CA SER A 86 -19.21 24.08 32.27
C SER A 86 -19.05 22.72 32.96
N MET A 87 -17.80 22.27 33.11
CA MET A 87 -17.41 21.25 34.09
C MET A 87 -16.55 21.94 35.14
N THR A 88 -17.19 22.34 36.24
CA THR A 88 -16.53 22.93 37.41
C THR A 88 -15.88 21.85 38.26
N SER A 89 -14.57 21.93 38.47
CA SER A 89 -13.94 21.45 39.71
C SER A 89 -13.81 22.64 40.66
N SER A 90 -14.30 22.48 41.89
CA SER A 90 -14.43 23.58 42.86
C SER A 90 -13.15 23.80 43.66
N ILE A 91 -12.58 25.02 43.62
CA ILE A 91 -11.67 25.58 44.64
C ILE A 91 -11.93 27.08 44.80
N GLU A 92 -11.84 27.59 46.04
CA GLU A 92 -12.12 28.97 46.46
C GLU A 92 -10.83 29.68 46.99
N GLU A 93 -10.63 30.99 46.88
CA GLU A 93 -11.43 32.03 46.22
C GLU A 93 -10.57 33.22 45.71
N LYS A 94 -11.28 34.29 45.32
CA LYS A 94 -10.99 35.75 45.21
C LYS A 94 -9.69 36.37 45.82
N PRO A 95 -9.35 37.65 45.48
CA PRO A 95 -9.89 38.53 44.42
C PRO A 95 -8.88 39.39 43.60
N SER A 96 -9.33 39.80 42.40
CA SER A 96 -9.11 41.10 41.72
C SER A 96 -7.70 41.74 41.60
N SER A 97 -7.33 42.11 40.37
CA SER A 97 -7.39 43.54 39.95
C SER A 97 -7.25 43.73 38.43
N ASN A 98 -7.74 44.87 37.92
CA ASN A 98 -7.74 45.24 36.50
C ASN A 98 -6.34 45.47 35.93
N ARG A 99 -6.13 45.11 34.64
CA ARG A 99 -5.71 46.12 33.64
C ARG A 99 -6.10 45.77 32.19
N ARG A 100 -6.36 46.83 31.44
CA ARG A 100 -6.83 46.86 30.05
C ARG A 100 -5.65 47.08 29.08
N LEU A 101 -5.83 46.64 27.82
CA LEU A 101 -5.17 47.18 26.60
C LEU A 101 -3.63 46.93 26.51
N SER A 102 -2.99 46.81 25.33
CA SER A 102 -3.50 46.80 23.95
C SER A 102 -2.49 46.15 22.98
N ARG A 103 -3.04 45.44 22.00
CA ARG A 103 -2.43 45.01 20.73
C ARG A 103 -1.56 46.09 20.06
N VAL A 104 -0.26 45.83 19.88
CA VAL A 104 0.57 46.51 18.86
C VAL A 104 1.23 45.47 17.96
N ARG A 105 1.16 45.72 16.65
CA ARG A 105 1.59 44.86 15.55
C ARG A 105 2.75 45.54 14.86
N ARG A 106 3.91 44.89 14.68
CA ARG A 106 4.95 45.36 13.76
C ARG A 106 5.50 44.23 12.90
N LYS A 107 5.48 44.46 11.59
CA LYS A 107 6.31 43.77 10.59
C LYS A 107 7.58 44.60 10.40
N ALA A 108 8.71 43.96 10.12
CA ALA A 108 9.71 44.48 9.19
C ALA A 108 10.59 43.32 8.68
N SER A 109 11.02 43.41 7.42
CA SER A 109 11.98 42.52 6.77
C SER A 109 13.26 43.34 6.45
N PRO A 110 14.37 42.75 6.00
CA PRO A 110 15.71 43.21 6.38
C PRO A 110 16.31 44.30 5.48
N ALA A 111 17.33 44.98 6.01
CA ALA A 111 18.16 45.93 5.28
C ALA A 111 19.42 45.28 4.69
N GLN A 112 19.93 45.88 3.62
CA GLN A 112 21.09 45.42 2.84
C GLN A 112 22.41 45.96 3.41
N THR A 113 23.49 45.21 3.25
CA THR A 113 24.84 45.77 3.07
C THR A 113 25.52 45.13 1.86
N LYS A 114 26.34 45.93 1.15
CA LYS A 114 27.07 45.57 -0.07
C LYS A 114 28.57 45.81 0.12
N ASN A 115 29.34 45.26 -0.84
CA ASN A 115 30.78 45.43 -1.10
C ASN A 115 31.68 44.40 -0.38
N GLY A 116 32.62 43.73 -1.05
CA GLY A 116 32.84 43.69 -2.50
C GLY A 116 34.07 42.88 -2.95
N SER A 117 33.91 42.17 -4.07
CA SER A 117 34.94 41.80 -5.08
C SER A 117 36.41 41.59 -4.66
N LEU A 118 36.89 40.36 -4.84
CA LEU A 118 38.04 40.11 -5.73
C LEU A 118 37.81 38.86 -6.58
N SER A 119 38.28 38.91 -7.82
CA SER A 119 38.19 37.85 -8.82
C SER A 119 39.56 37.21 -9.07
N MET A 120 39.61 35.91 -9.38
CA MET A 120 40.59 35.40 -10.33
C MET A 120 39.97 34.36 -11.27
N SER A 121 40.43 34.38 -12.52
CA SER A 121 39.90 33.58 -13.62
C SER A 121 40.87 32.48 -14.03
N SER A 122 40.35 31.31 -14.42
CA SER A 122 40.80 30.47 -15.55
C SER A 122 40.20 29.06 -15.40
N SER A 123 39.89 28.27 -16.43
CA SER A 123 39.68 28.43 -17.88
C SER A 123 39.81 27.01 -18.43
N ARG A 124 38.80 26.51 -19.19
CA ARG A 124 38.89 25.31 -20.05
C ARG A 124 39.00 23.99 -19.25
N THR A 125 38.30 22.91 -19.63
CA THR A 125 38.38 22.25 -20.93
C THR A 125 37.04 21.82 -21.53
N SER A 126 37.04 21.75 -22.86
CA SER A 126 35.98 21.18 -23.69
C SER A 126 36.21 19.69 -23.95
N LEU A 127 35.16 18.87 -23.90
CA LEU A 127 35.10 17.63 -24.67
C LEU A 127 33.74 17.48 -25.34
N ALA A 128 33.74 17.57 -26.67
CA ALA A 128 32.64 17.19 -27.54
C ALA A 128 33.18 16.35 -28.70
N SER A 129 32.76 15.09 -28.77
CA SER A 129 32.74 14.25 -29.95
C SER A 129 32.11 12.91 -29.58
N SER A 130 31.37 12.20 -30.42
CA SER A 130 30.76 12.40 -31.76
C SER A 130 30.41 10.98 -32.25
N ARG A 131 29.52 10.87 -33.25
CA ARG A 131 29.12 9.63 -33.99
C ARG A 131 28.01 8.80 -33.32
N GLN A 132 27.02 8.23 -34.02
CA GLN A 132 26.55 8.32 -35.43
C GLN A 132 25.11 7.70 -35.50
N SER A 133 24.17 8.00 -36.42
CA SER A 133 23.91 9.15 -37.32
C SER A 133 22.69 8.87 -38.25
N LEU A 134 21.93 9.91 -38.69
CA LEU A 134 20.94 9.93 -39.82
C LEU A 134 19.57 9.23 -39.57
N THR A 135 18.40 9.54 -40.16
CA THR A 135 17.79 10.59 -41.06
C THR A 135 16.24 10.37 -41.03
N SER A 136 15.34 11.32 -40.76
CA SER A 136 14.66 12.34 -41.62
C SER A 136 13.77 11.86 -42.80
N PHE A 137 12.66 12.61 -43.04
CA PHE A 137 11.56 12.46 -44.06
C PHE A 137 10.46 11.44 -43.69
N VAL A 138 9.14 11.75 -43.59
CA VAL A 138 8.17 12.63 -44.31
C VAL A 138 7.59 12.01 -45.61
N SER A 139 6.26 11.89 -45.64
CA SER A 139 5.33 11.24 -46.61
C SER A 139 5.23 11.97 -47.99
N PRO A 140 4.34 11.66 -49.00
CA PRO A 140 2.99 11.05 -48.95
C PRO A 140 2.51 10.24 -50.21
N THR A 141 1.17 10.22 -50.44
CA THR A 141 0.34 9.70 -51.57
C THR A 141 -0.08 8.22 -51.53
N THR A 142 -1.35 7.75 -51.57
CA THR A 142 -2.69 8.16 -52.08
C THR A 142 -3.03 7.77 -53.53
N GLU A 143 -4.07 6.93 -53.71
CA GLU A 143 -5.18 6.98 -54.71
C GLU A 143 -6.01 5.67 -54.63
N ARG A 144 -7.33 5.56 -54.93
CA ARG A 144 -8.43 6.54 -55.19
C ARG A 144 -9.81 5.82 -55.19
N ALA A 145 -10.90 6.60 -55.04
CA ALA A 145 -12.27 6.38 -55.59
C ALA A 145 -13.16 5.26 -54.99
N THR A 146 -14.50 5.39 -54.85
CA THR A 146 -15.44 6.52 -55.13
C THR A 146 -16.81 6.34 -54.42
N SER A 147 -17.52 7.47 -54.26
CA SER A 147 -19.00 7.68 -54.36
C SER A 147 -19.73 8.08 -53.04
N PRO A 148 -20.81 8.92 -53.09
CA PRO A 148 -20.77 10.18 -52.30
C PRO A 148 -22.00 10.56 -51.45
N ASP A 149 -21.72 11.38 -50.43
CA ASP A 149 -22.36 12.67 -50.03
C ASP A 149 -23.90 12.86 -50.06
N LEU A 150 -24.49 13.27 -48.91
CA LEU A 150 -25.02 14.64 -48.70
C LEU A 150 -25.81 14.84 -47.37
N THR A 151 -25.33 15.79 -46.57
CA THR A 151 -26.05 16.74 -45.67
C THR A 151 -27.36 16.35 -44.92
N GLY A 152 -27.36 16.54 -43.59
CA GLY A 152 -28.61 16.67 -42.79
C GLY A 152 -28.35 17.14 -41.35
N LYS A 153 -29.04 18.19 -40.89
CA LYS A 153 -28.84 18.80 -39.54
C LYS A 153 -29.89 18.34 -38.52
N ARG A 154 -29.48 18.34 -37.24
CA ARG A 154 -30.24 18.74 -36.03
C ARG A 154 -31.17 17.71 -35.33
N ALA A 155 -30.68 17.29 -34.16
CA ALA A 155 -31.31 17.23 -32.82
C ALA A 155 -32.78 16.82 -32.56
N SER A 156 -32.92 16.18 -31.40
CA SER A 156 -34.07 16.17 -30.46
C SER A 156 -35.40 15.56 -30.92
N PHE A 157 -35.64 14.34 -30.44
CA PHE A 157 -36.95 13.71 -30.30
C PHE A 157 -37.45 13.91 -28.86
N VAL A 158 -38.58 14.59 -28.68
CA VAL A 158 -39.40 14.56 -27.45
C VAL A 158 -40.87 14.57 -27.87
N GLU A 159 -41.66 13.77 -27.18
CA GLU A 159 -43.05 13.43 -27.46
C GLU A 159 -44.04 14.38 -26.76
N THR A 160 -45.26 14.51 -27.33
CA THR A 160 -46.61 14.66 -26.71
C THR A 160 -47.52 15.69 -27.41
N GLY A 161 -48.82 15.37 -27.51
CA GLY A 161 -49.88 16.39 -27.45
C GLY A 161 -50.84 16.59 -28.65
N PHE A 162 -52.00 15.92 -28.57
CA PHE A 162 -53.34 16.54 -28.71
C PHE A 162 -53.91 17.00 -30.09
N VAL A 163 -54.86 16.19 -30.60
CA VAL A 163 -56.27 16.54 -30.98
C VAL A 163 -56.69 17.02 -32.40
N GLU A 164 -57.74 16.33 -32.89
CA GLU A 164 -58.81 16.71 -33.86
C GLU A 164 -58.45 17.15 -35.30
N THR A 165 -59.30 16.94 -36.33
CA THR A 165 -60.67 16.38 -36.44
C THR A 165 -60.91 15.75 -37.84
N LEU A 166 -62.10 15.15 -38.01
CA LEU A 166 -62.83 14.86 -39.27
C LEU A 166 -62.78 13.43 -39.86
N THR A 167 -63.98 12.85 -39.82
CA THR A 167 -64.57 11.66 -40.47
C THR A 167 -64.79 11.89 -41.99
N PRO A 168 -65.28 10.93 -42.83
CA PRO A 168 -66.11 9.77 -42.47
C PRO A 168 -65.96 8.41 -43.21
N GLN A 169 -66.55 7.43 -42.51
CA GLN A 169 -67.19 6.18 -42.92
C GLN A 169 -67.81 6.13 -44.34
N TYR A 170 -67.51 5.07 -45.11
CA TYR A 170 -68.41 4.54 -46.16
C TYR A 170 -68.16 3.06 -46.50
N THR A 171 -69.25 2.28 -46.55
CA THR A 171 -69.41 0.95 -47.18
C THR A 171 -70.91 0.82 -47.52
N PRO A 172 -71.38 -0.03 -48.46
CA PRO A 172 -70.66 -0.86 -49.44
C PRO A 172 -71.12 -0.60 -50.91
N GLY A 173 -70.53 -1.32 -51.87
CA GLY A 173 -71.00 -1.33 -53.28
C GLY A 173 -70.85 -2.70 -53.93
N GLN A 174 -71.96 -3.41 -54.13
CA GLN A 174 -71.98 -4.60 -54.98
C GLN A 174 -71.98 -4.19 -56.46
N SER A 175 -71.35 -5.00 -57.31
CA SER A 175 -71.68 -5.04 -58.74
C SER A 175 -71.67 -6.49 -59.23
N LEU A 176 -72.79 -6.89 -59.85
CA LEU A 176 -73.00 -8.20 -60.45
C LEU A 176 -72.67 -8.14 -61.94
N THR A 177 -71.88 -9.07 -62.44
CA THR A 177 -71.87 -9.44 -63.87
C THR A 177 -71.56 -10.94 -64.02
N SER A 178 -72.05 -11.52 -65.12
CA SER A 178 -72.32 -12.96 -65.29
C SER A 178 -71.11 -13.79 -65.76
N PRO A 179 -71.20 -15.14 -65.73
CA PRO A 179 -70.03 -16.02 -65.76
C PRO A 179 -69.57 -16.40 -67.17
N GLN A 180 -68.25 -16.53 -67.36
CA GLN A 180 -67.73 -17.53 -68.29
C GLN A 180 -66.26 -17.94 -68.01
N GLN A 181 -65.99 -19.22 -68.29
CA GLN A 181 -64.70 -19.83 -68.63
C GLN A 181 -63.68 -20.07 -67.50
N THR A 182 -63.66 -21.34 -67.09
CA THR A 182 -62.66 -22.02 -66.28
C THR A 182 -61.32 -22.18 -67.03
N SER A 183 -60.35 -21.33 -66.74
CA SER A 183 -58.92 -21.61 -67.02
C SER A 183 -57.95 -20.95 -66.03
N THR A 184 -58.27 -19.75 -65.52
CA THR A 184 -57.36 -19.00 -64.63
C THR A 184 -57.20 -19.58 -63.23
N ALA A 185 -58.11 -20.44 -62.75
CA ALA A 185 -58.06 -21.00 -61.40
C ALA A 185 -56.84 -21.87 -61.09
N VAL A 186 -56.05 -22.26 -62.11
CA VAL A 186 -54.74 -22.91 -61.94
C VAL A 186 -53.62 -21.88 -61.88
N GLU A 187 -53.68 -20.83 -62.71
CA GLU A 187 -52.71 -19.72 -62.72
C GLU A 187 -52.82 -18.87 -61.45
N ASP A 188 -54.03 -18.51 -61.01
CA ASP A 188 -54.27 -17.80 -59.74
C ASP A 188 -53.76 -18.62 -58.55
N LYS A 189 -53.96 -19.95 -58.56
CA LYS A 189 -53.40 -20.83 -57.53
C LYS A 189 -51.89 -20.91 -57.59
N LEU A 190 -51.30 -20.96 -58.78
CA LEU A 190 -49.85 -21.01 -58.96
C LEU A 190 -49.19 -19.69 -58.52
N ALA A 191 -49.76 -18.55 -58.91
CA ALA A 191 -49.33 -17.22 -58.48
C ALA A 191 -49.49 -17.03 -56.97
N ASN A 192 -50.60 -17.49 -56.37
CA ASN A 192 -50.80 -17.43 -54.93
C ASN A 192 -49.86 -18.39 -54.16
N ILE A 193 -49.51 -19.55 -54.74
CA ILE A 193 -48.48 -20.45 -54.19
C ILE A 193 -47.09 -19.82 -54.29
N GLN A 194 -46.75 -19.18 -55.41
CA GLN A 194 -45.47 -18.47 -55.58
C GLN A 194 -45.37 -17.28 -54.63
N ALA A 195 -46.41 -16.45 -54.50
CA ALA A 195 -46.48 -15.38 -53.51
C ALA A 195 -46.38 -15.91 -52.08
N GLN A 196 -47.02 -17.04 -51.76
CA GLN A 196 -46.90 -17.68 -50.45
C GLN A 196 -45.48 -18.18 -50.18
N GLN A 197 -44.79 -18.75 -51.19
CA GLN A 197 -43.39 -19.17 -51.11
C GLN A 197 -42.45 -17.98 -50.91
N GLU A 198 -42.65 -16.90 -51.65
CA GLU A 198 -41.89 -15.65 -51.53
C GLU A 198 -42.11 -14.98 -50.16
N ILE A 199 -43.34 -14.96 -49.66
CA ILE A 199 -43.66 -14.53 -48.29
C ILE A 199 -42.96 -15.41 -47.25
N THR A 200 -42.85 -16.74 -47.44
CA THR A 200 -42.10 -17.59 -46.51
C THR A 200 -40.59 -17.36 -46.57
N ALA A 201 -40.02 -17.10 -47.75
CA ALA A 201 -38.59 -16.79 -47.91
C ALA A 201 -38.24 -15.43 -47.28
N LEU A 202 -39.05 -14.40 -47.54
CA LEU A 202 -38.91 -13.08 -46.91
C LEU A 202 -39.10 -13.15 -45.40
N LYS A 203 -39.97 -14.03 -44.89
CA LYS A 203 -40.10 -14.27 -43.43
C LYS A 203 -38.86 -14.91 -42.84
N SER A 204 -38.24 -15.91 -43.48
CA SER A 204 -36.98 -16.47 -42.99
C SER A 204 -35.83 -15.45 -43.06
N GLU A 205 -35.75 -14.65 -44.12
CA GLU A 205 -34.73 -13.59 -44.21
C GLU A 205 -34.92 -12.50 -43.13
N VAL A 206 -36.17 -12.14 -42.82
CA VAL A 206 -36.49 -11.25 -41.69
C VAL A 206 -36.15 -11.88 -40.34
N GLU A 207 -36.29 -13.20 -40.18
CA GLU A 207 -35.89 -13.92 -38.97
C GLU A 207 -34.35 -13.91 -38.80
N ASP A 208 -33.61 -14.31 -39.85
CA ASP A 208 -32.16 -14.24 -39.95
C ASP A 208 -31.61 -12.82 -39.65
N LEU A 209 -32.27 -11.79 -40.18
CA LEU A 209 -31.88 -10.40 -39.96
C LEU A 209 -32.16 -9.93 -38.52
N LYS A 210 -33.21 -10.45 -37.86
CA LYS A 210 -33.43 -10.21 -36.42
C LYS A 210 -32.36 -10.89 -35.58
N GLU A 211 -31.98 -12.14 -35.88
CA GLU A 211 -30.90 -12.83 -35.15
C GLU A 211 -29.55 -12.12 -35.33
N LYS A 212 -29.23 -11.69 -36.55
CA LYS A 212 -28.05 -10.84 -36.84
C LYS A 212 -28.12 -9.49 -36.11
N LEU A 213 -29.30 -8.88 -35.99
CA LEU A 213 -29.48 -7.66 -35.20
C LEU A 213 -29.24 -7.91 -33.71
N GLU A 214 -29.75 -9.02 -33.16
CA GLU A 214 -29.66 -9.32 -31.73
C GLU A 214 -28.24 -9.71 -31.32
N THR A 215 -27.54 -10.53 -32.10
CA THR A 215 -26.11 -10.81 -31.90
C THR A 215 -25.25 -9.55 -31.97
N LEU A 216 -25.55 -8.60 -32.87
CA LEU A 216 -24.90 -7.29 -32.90
C LEU A 216 -25.24 -6.41 -31.69
N LYS A 217 -26.45 -6.49 -31.12
CA LYS A 217 -26.80 -5.80 -29.86
C LYS A 217 -26.03 -6.37 -28.68
N VAL A 218 -25.95 -7.70 -28.55
CA VAL A 218 -25.18 -8.38 -27.50
C VAL A 218 -23.71 -7.98 -27.57
N ARG A 219 -23.09 -8.06 -28.75
CA ARG A 219 -21.71 -7.62 -28.96
C ARG A 219 -21.48 -6.15 -28.59
N ARG A 220 -22.42 -5.25 -28.94
CA ARG A 220 -22.39 -3.84 -28.49
C ARG A 220 -22.65 -3.66 -27.00
N ALA A 221 -23.24 -4.62 -26.29
CA ALA A 221 -23.35 -4.59 -24.84
C ALA A 221 -22.02 -4.99 -24.19
N GLU A 222 -21.43 -6.10 -24.62
CA GLU A 222 -20.09 -6.55 -24.19
C GLU A 222 -19.01 -5.48 -24.42
N ASP A 223 -18.96 -4.86 -25.60
CA ASP A 223 -17.96 -3.84 -25.91
C ASP A 223 -18.14 -2.57 -25.04
N ARG A 224 -19.38 -2.27 -24.60
CA ARG A 224 -19.65 -1.20 -23.62
C ARG A 224 -19.25 -1.58 -22.20
N GLU A 225 -19.30 -2.87 -21.86
CA GLU A 225 -18.85 -3.37 -20.57
C GLU A 225 -17.31 -3.37 -20.47
N LYS A 226 -16.62 -3.88 -21.50
CA LYS A 226 -15.16 -3.81 -21.65
C LYS A 226 -14.64 -2.36 -21.57
N LEU A 227 -15.34 -1.39 -22.16
CA LEU A 227 -14.99 0.03 -22.04
C LEU A 227 -15.10 0.54 -20.59
N ARG A 228 -16.15 0.16 -19.84
CA ARG A 228 -16.30 0.53 -18.42
C ARG A 228 -15.25 -0.14 -17.54
N GLU A 229 -14.85 -1.35 -17.87
CA GLU A 229 -13.77 -2.06 -17.18
C GLU A 229 -12.43 -1.38 -17.43
N LEU A 230 -12.11 -1.02 -18.68
CA LEU A 230 -10.93 -0.21 -19.02
C LEU A 230 -10.93 1.16 -18.31
N GLU A 231 -12.07 1.83 -18.20
CA GLU A 231 -12.20 3.07 -17.43
C GLU A 231 -11.95 2.86 -15.92
N ARG A 232 -12.44 1.75 -15.34
CA ARG A 232 -12.16 1.38 -13.94
C ARG A 232 -10.68 1.09 -13.71
N VAL A 233 -10.05 0.28 -14.57
CA VAL A 233 -8.62 -0.06 -14.47
C VAL A 233 -7.75 1.18 -14.67
N ARG A 234 -8.11 2.06 -15.60
CA ARG A 234 -7.45 3.36 -15.77
C ARG A 234 -7.53 4.21 -14.49
N LEU A 235 -8.69 4.31 -13.86
CA LEU A 235 -8.85 5.07 -12.62
C LEU A 235 -8.01 4.49 -11.47
N GLN A 236 -7.91 3.15 -11.38
CA GLN A 236 -7.02 2.48 -10.42
C GLN A 236 -5.54 2.78 -10.70
N LEU A 237 -5.12 2.79 -11.97
CA LEU A 237 -3.77 3.16 -12.38
C LEU A 237 -3.45 4.62 -12.05
N ASP A 238 -4.37 5.55 -12.31
CA ASP A 238 -4.23 6.97 -11.99
C ASP A 238 -4.09 7.18 -10.46
N GLN A 239 -4.89 6.48 -9.65
CA GLN A 239 -4.76 6.49 -8.18
C GLN A 239 -3.42 5.89 -7.71
N ALA A 240 -2.99 4.77 -8.27
CA ALA A 240 -1.71 4.14 -7.93
C ALA A 240 -0.52 5.05 -8.27
N ASN A 241 -0.58 5.77 -9.39
CA ASN A 241 0.41 6.79 -9.76
C ASN A 241 0.41 7.98 -8.79
N GLU A 242 -0.76 8.43 -8.31
CA GLU A 242 -0.84 9.50 -7.30
C GLU A 242 -0.23 9.07 -5.95
N PHE A 243 -0.51 7.83 -5.50
CA PHE A 243 0.14 7.26 -4.32
C PHE A 243 1.65 7.13 -4.49
N LYS A 244 2.12 6.68 -5.66
CA LYS A 244 3.54 6.62 -5.99
C LYS A 244 4.21 7.99 -5.93
N SER A 245 3.58 9.04 -6.47
CA SER A 245 4.11 10.42 -6.39
C SER A 245 4.25 10.88 -4.95
N LYS A 246 3.21 10.67 -4.11
CA LYS A 246 3.25 11.02 -2.67
C LYS A 246 4.34 10.28 -1.91
N ILE A 247 4.56 8.99 -2.20
CA ILE A 247 5.65 8.20 -1.61
C ILE A 247 7.02 8.74 -2.06
N MET A 248 7.20 9.06 -3.34
CA MET A 248 8.44 9.65 -3.86
C MET A 248 8.72 11.05 -3.28
N GLU A 249 7.70 11.88 -3.10
CA GLU A 249 7.82 13.20 -2.45
C GLU A 249 8.19 13.07 -0.97
N SER A 250 7.57 12.14 -0.24
CA SER A 250 7.90 11.82 1.15
C SER A 250 9.33 11.29 1.29
N GLN A 251 9.75 10.39 0.40
CA GLN A 251 11.13 9.88 0.36
C GLN A 251 12.14 11.00 0.08
N ALA A 252 11.85 11.91 -0.86
CA ALA A 252 12.70 13.05 -1.17
C ALA A 252 12.75 14.08 -0.03
N GLN A 253 11.66 14.22 0.76
CA GLN A 253 11.63 15.04 1.96
C GLN A 253 12.52 14.43 3.05
N LEU A 254 12.33 13.14 3.37
CA LEU A 254 13.16 12.40 4.33
C LEU A 254 14.66 12.42 3.97
N GLN A 255 15.01 12.32 2.69
CA GLN A 255 16.40 12.47 2.25
C GLN A 255 16.96 13.88 2.52
N ARG A 256 16.17 14.93 2.31
CA ARG A 256 16.58 16.31 2.58
C ARG A 256 16.72 16.60 4.08
N ASP A 257 15.82 16.07 4.90
CA ASP A 257 15.89 16.24 6.36
C ASP A 257 17.04 15.41 6.96
N LEU A 258 17.30 14.20 6.45
CA LEU A 258 18.49 13.40 6.80
C LEU A 258 19.80 14.09 6.39
N GLN A 259 19.81 14.80 5.26
CA GLN A 259 20.97 15.59 4.85
C GLN A 259 21.17 16.82 5.76
N ARG A 260 20.09 17.49 6.17
CA ARG A 260 20.14 18.59 7.15
C ARG A 260 20.68 18.12 8.51
N ALA A 261 20.12 17.05 9.07
CA ALA A 261 20.58 16.50 10.35
C ALA A 261 22.06 16.07 10.32
N LYS A 262 22.54 15.55 9.18
CA LYS A 262 23.98 15.26 8.98
C LYS A 262 24.86 16.50 8.88
N GLN A 263 24.32 17.64 8.44
CA GLN A 263 25.04 18.91 8.42
C GLN A 263 25.07 19.51 9.84
N GLU A 264 23.93 19.56 10.52
CA GLU A 264 23.82 20.01 11.92
C GLU A 264 24.76 19.21 12.85
N LEU A 265 24.86 17.89 12.66
CA LEU A 265 25.83 17.05 13.40
C LEU A 265 27.29 17.43 13.14
N ARG A 266 27.65 17.81 11.90
CA ARG A 266 29.02 18.26 11.59
C ARG A 266 29.31 19.63 12.17
N GLU A 267 28.38 20.56 12.03
CA GLU A 267 28.51 21.91 12.61
C GLU A 267 28.65 21.83 14.14
N ALA A 268 27.93 20.91 14.80
CA ALA A 268 28.11 20.62 16.22
C ALA A 268 29.45 19.95 16.58
N GLN A 269 29.98 19.07 15.71
CA GLN A 269 31.30 18.47 15.88
C GLN A 269 32.42 19.50 15.71
N GLU A 270 32.36 20.33 14.67
CA GLU A 270 33.32 21.43 14.44
C GLU A 270 33.29 22.45 15.59
N ALA A 271 32.10 22.77 16.13
CA ALA A 271 31.97 23.62 17.32
C ALA A 271 32.56 22.99 18.59
N LEU A 272 32.44 21.66 18.77
CA LEU A 272 33.07 20.93 19.87
C LEU A 272 34.60 20.93 19.74
N GLU A 273 35.13 20.72 18.54
CA GLU A 273 36.57 20.79 18.26
C GLU A 273 37.13 22.18 18.59
N VAL A 274 36.49 23.25 18.13
CA VAL A 274 36.88 24.63 18.47
C VAL A 274 36.84 24.88 19.97
N HIS A 275 35.78 24.46 20.68
CA HIS A 275 35.71 24.60 22.14
C HIS A 275 36.80 23.80 22.86
N ASN A 276 37.15 22.60 22.36
CA ASN A 276 38.25 21.82 22.93
C ASN A 276 39.60 22.53 22.75
N ASP A 277 39.88 23.08 21.58
CA ASP A 277 41.08 23.87 21.30
C ASP A 277 41.14 25.12 22.21
N GLU A 278 40.03 25.86 22.36
CA GLU A 278 39.92 26.99 23.30
C GLU A 278 40.18 26.57 24.76
N THR A 279 39.67 25.40 25.20
CA THR A 279 39.96 24.89 26.55
C THR A 279 41.42 24.47 26.73
N ALA A 280 42.07 23.98 25.68
CA ALA A 280 43.49 23.64 25.72
C ALA A 280 44.37 24.91 25.82
N GLU A 281 44.08 25.95 25.02
CA GLU A 281 44.75 27.26 25.12
C GLU A 281 44.57 27.88 26.51
N LEU A 282 43.36 27.81 27.08
CA LEU A 282 43.10 28.27 28.45
C LEU A 282 43.83 27.46 29.52
N GLN A 283 44.00 26.15 29.31
CA GLN A 283 44.78 25.30 30.22
C GLN A 283 46.28 25.63 30.15
N GLU A 284 46.86 25.77 28.94
CA GLU A 284 48.26 26.20 28.77
C GLU A 284 48.50 27.59 29.38
N ALA A 285 47.56 28.52 29.22
CA ALA A 285 47.62 29.83 29.85
C ALA A 285 47.56 29.75 31.39
N ALA A 286 46.75 28.85 31.95
CA ALA A 286 46.69 28.61 33.39
C ALA A 286 47.97 27.97 33.95
N GLU A 287 48.57 27.03 33.21
CA GLU A 287 49.85 26.41 33.56
C GLU A 287 51.00 27.44 33.53
N MET A 288 51.07 28.30 32.51
CA MET A 288 52.03 29.41 32.47
C MET A 288 51.84 30.39 33.64
N ALA A 289 50.59 30.77 33.95
CA ALA A 289 50.30 31.67 35.06
C ALA A 289 50.63 31.05 36.44
N ALA A 290 50.49 29.73 36.59
CA ALA A 290 50.91 29.01 37.79
C ALA A 290 52.44 29.04 37.96
N LEU A 291 53.20 28.80 36.90
CA LEU A 291 54.67 28.90 36.92
C LEU A 291 55.16 30.31 37.24
N ASP A 292 54.56 31.35 36.65
CA ASP A 292 54.88 32.74 36.98
C ASP A 292 54.58 33.09 38.45
N LYS A 293 53.52 32.49 39.03
CA LYS A 293 53.20 32.62 40.46
C LYS A 293 54.25 31.94 41.34
N GLU A 294 54.61 30.69 41.05
CA GLU A 294 55.65 29.96 41.80
C GLU A 294 56.99 30.71 41.76
N MET A 295 57.40 31.18 40.59
CA MET A 295 58.60 32.01 40.39
C MET A 295 58.54 33.35 41.15
N ALA A 296 57.35 33.92 41.36
CA ALA A 296 57.17 35.13 42.17
C ALA A 296 57.19 34.83 43.68
N GLU A 297 56.66 33.69 44.10
CA GLU A 297 56.68 33.22 45.49
C GLU A 297 58.12 32.90 45.93
N GLU A 298 58.90 32.13 45.15
CA GLU A 298 60.33 31.87 45.42
C GLU A 298 61.15 33.17 45.55
N ARG A 299 60.89 34.16 44.69
CA ARG A 299 61.55 35.48 44.77
C ARG A 299 61.13 36.27 46.00
N ALA A 300 59.87 36.18 46.41
CA ALA A 300 59.39 36.82 47.62
C ALA A 300 60.00 36.18 48.88
N GLU A 301 60.11 34.86 48.93
CA GLU A 301 60.78 34.13 50.01
C GLU A 301 62.28 34.46 50.08
N ALA A 302 62.97 34.51 48.94
CA ALA A 302 64.38 34.91 48.87
C ALA A 302 64.59 36.35 49.40
N LEU A 303 63.76 37.30 48.97
CA LEU A 303 63.81 38.69 49.46
C LEU A 303 63.44 38.82 50.94
N GLN A 304 62.53 37.97 51.45
CA GLN A 304 62.23 37.92 52.89
C GLN A 304 63.44 37.44 53.70
N LEU A 305 64.12 36.38 53.24
CA LEU A 305 65.34 35.86 53.87
C LEU A 305 66.48 36.91 53.88
N GLU A 306 66.65 37.66 52.78
CA GLU A 306 67.60 38.78 52.74
C GLU A 306 67.21 39.90 53.74
N LEU A 307 65.92 40.20 53.87
CA LEU A 307 65.40 41.18 54.82
C LEU A 307 65.64 40.77 56.28
N GLU A 308 65.45 39.49 56.60
CA GLU A 308 65.75 38.92 57.93
C GLU A 308 67.24 39.00 58.23
N GLN A 309 68.12 38.57 57.31
CA GLN A 309 69.57 38.71 57.47
C GLN A 309 70.03 40.17 57.62
N CYS A 310 69.30 41.14 57.06
CA CYS A 310 69.56 42.57 57.25
C CYS A 310 69.03 43.10 58.59
N ARG A 311 67.93 42.53 59.13
CA ARG A 311 67.43 42.82 60.48
C ARG A 311 68.38 42.30 61.54
N ASP A 312 68.84 41.05 61.43
CA ASP A 312 69.77 40.45 62.39
C ASP A 312 71.04 41.32 62.55
N LYS A 313 71.65 41.72 61.43
CA LYS A 313 72.82 42.63 61.40
C LYS A 313 72.52 44.02 61.99
N LEU A 314 71.29 44.51 61.86
CA LEU A 314 70.86 45.77 62.46
C LEU A 314 70.68 45.63 63.97
N GLU A 315 70.16 44.49 64.44
CA GLU A 315 70.01 44.17 65.87
C GLU A 315 71.39 44.00 66.54
N GLU A 316 72.33 43.29 65.91
CA GLU A 316 73.75 43.21 66.31
C GLU A 316 74.37 44.61 66.45
N ALA A 317 74.32 45.43 65.39
CA ALA A 317 74.88 46.78 65.42
C ALA A 317 74.18 47.72 66.42
N THR A 318 72.90 47.46 66.73
CA THR A 318 72.15 48.20 67.74
C THR A 318 72.57 47.82 69.16
N LEU A 319 72.84 46.53 69.40
CA LEU A 319 73.43 46.04 70.65
C LEU A 319 74.83 46.63 70.88
N ASP A 320 75.69 46.66 69.85
CA ASP A 320 77.01 47.29 69.91
C ASP A 320 76.92 48.78 70.26
N LEU A 321 75.97 49.52 69.66
CA LEU A 321 75.73 50.93 69.99
C LEU A 321 75.19 51.13 71.41
N GLN A 322 74.42 50.18 71.96
CA GLN A 322 73.97 50.22 73.34
C GLN A 322 75.13 49.99 74.32
N LEU A 323 76.02 49.04 74.03
CA LEU A 323 77.25 48.82 74.80
C LEU A 323 78.15 50.08 74.78
N MET A 324 78.45 50.63 73.60
CA MET A 324 79.24 51.85 73.46
C MET A 324 78.61 53.07 74.16
N ARG A 325 77.28 53.17 74.22
CA ARG A 325 76.58 54.21 74.99
C ARG A 325 76.69 54.01 76.49
N ALA A 326 76.55 52.77 76.98
CA ALA A 326 76.74 52.46 78.40
C ALA A 326 78.19 52.74 78.84
N GLU A 327 79.18 52.50 77.98
CA GLU A 327 80.59 52.86 78.21
C GLU A 327 80.79 54.39 78.24
N MET A 328 80.13 55.15 77.35
CA MET A 328 80.18 56.62 77.35
C MET A 328 79.48 57.24 78.57
N GLU A 329 78.33 56.72 78.99
CA GLU A 329 77.60 57.20 80.18
C GLU A 329 78.35 56.90 81.50
N ALA A 330 79.24 55.90 81.51
CA ALA A 330 80.14 55.62 82.62
C ALA A 330 81.30 56.64 82.77
N GLY A 331 81.48 57.58 81.83
CA GLY A 331 82.68 58.41 81.75
C GLY A 331 82.51 59.86 81.25
N GLY A 332 81.83 60.74 82.00
CA GLY A 332 81.89 62.18 81.72
C GLY A 332 81.06 63.10 82.64
N ASN A 333 81.70 64.05 83.31
CA ASN A 333 81.06 65.13 84.07
C ASN A 333 81.93 66.42 84.04
N ILE A 334 81.38 67.55 84.51
CA ILE A 334 82.02 68.84 84.91
C ILE A 334 81.88 70.04 83.92
N GLN A 335 80.76 70.78 84.07
CA GLN A 335 80.69 72.13 84.70
C GLN A 335 80.57 73.47 83.90
N HIS A 336 79.64 74.30 84.39
CA HIS A 336 79.55 75.78 84.43
C HIS A 336 79.10 76.62 83.20
N PRO A 337 78.40 77.77 83.45
CA PRO A 337 79.05 79.05 83.78
C PRO A 337 78.42 79.86 84.96
N TYR A 338 78.98 81.05 85.22
CA TYR A 338 78.68 81.98 86.34
C TYR A 338 78.49 83.43 85.81
N ALA A 339 78.16 84.35 86.72
CA ALA A 339 78.29 85.82 86.65
C ALA A 339 77.10 86.66 86.11
N ALA A 340 76.90 87.93 86.50
CA ALA A 340 76.98 88.67 87.79
C ALA A 340 76.95 90.20 87.52
N GLY A 341 76.35 90.97 88.45
CA GLY A 341 76.50 92.43 88.61
C GLY A 341 75.55 93.32 87.78
N ALA A 342 75.24 94.56 88.15
CA ALA A 342 75.32 95.33 89.41
C ALA A 342 74.70 96.74 89.17
N ALA A 343 74.49 97.52 90.24
CA ALA A 343 73.92 98.88 90.31
C ALA A 343 74.52 99.96 89.36
N GLY A 344 73.95 101.17 89.16
CA GLY A 344 72.74 101.83 89.71
C GLY A 344 72.68 103.34 89.32
N GLU A 345 71.52 103.99 89.55
CA GLU A 345 71.24 105.47 89.55
C GLU A 345 71.57 106.31 88.27
N GLY A 346 70.74 107.25 87.80
CA GLY A 346 69.41 107.73 88.23
C GLY A 346 68.78 108.70 87.19
N ALA A 347 67.51 109.08 87.40
CA ALA A 347 66.59 109.91 86.58
C ALA A 347 65.59 109.14 85.67
N THR A 348 64.28 109.29 85.98
CA THR A 348 63.07 108.81 85.25
C THR A 348 63.00 107.32 84.84
N GLY A 349 63.88 106.47 85.38
CA GLY A 349 63.92 105.04 85.07
C GLY A 349 62.67 104.24 85.48
N TYR A 350 61.79 104.75 86.35
CA TYR A 350 60.59 103.99 86.77
C TYR A 350 59.50 103.99 85.68
N GLU A 351 59.11 105.17 85.18
CA GLU A 351 58.09 105.27 84.11
C GLU A 351 58.59 104.70 82.78
N VAL A 352 59.87 104.92 82.45
CA VAL A 352 60.50 104.30 81.27
C VAL A 352 60.58 102.78 81.41
N ARG A 353 60.94 102.22 82.58
CA ARG A 353 60.88 100.76 82.80
C ARG A 353 59.45 100.25 82.83
N GLN A 354 58.48 100.98 83.37
CA GLN A 354 57.09 100.55 83.42
C GLN A 354 56.50 100.48 82.00
N LEU A 355 56.76 101.48 81.15
CA LEU A 355 56.40 101.46 79.73
C LEU A 355 57.21 100.43 78.94
N GLN A 356 58.51 100.24 79.20
CA GLN A 356 59.31 99.18 78.57
C GLN A 356 58.82 97.80 78.97
N GLN A 357 58.46 97.58 80.24
CA GLN A 357 57.96 96.31 80.77
C GLN A 357 56.53 96.02 80.31
N GLN A 358 55.69 97.05 80.12
CA GLN A 358 54.42 96.92 79.40
C GLN A 358 54.64 96.59 77.92
N ASN A 359 55.56 97.26 77.23
CA ASN A 359 55.91 96.95 75.84
C ASN A 359 56.53 95.55 75.68
N VAL A 360 57.31 95.07 76.64
CA VAL A 360 57.84 93.69 76.67
C VAL A 360 56.70 92.70 76.90
N ARG A 361 55.80 92.95 77.86
CA ARG A 361 54.59 92.10 78.04
C ARG A 361 53.69 92.08 76.80
N LEU A 362 53.54 93.21 76.12
CA LEU A 362 52.80 93.30 74.85
C LEU A 362 53.51 92.54 73.73
N ARG A 363 54.84 92.61 73.65
CA ARG A 363 55.62 91.77 72.72
C ARG A 363 55.50 90.28 73.06
N ASP A 364 55.61 89.89 74.33
CA ASP A 364 55.48 88.48 74.76
C ASP A 364 54.06 87.93 74.54
N THR A 365 53.03 88.77 74.63
CA THR A 365 51.65 88.38 74.30
C THR A 365 51.43 88.33 72.79
N LEU A 366 52.04 89.23 72.00
CA LEU A 366 52.03 89.16 70.54
C LEU A 366 52.81 87.96 70.00
N VAL A 367 53.95 87.60 70.60
CA VAL A 367 54.71 86.38 70.27
C VAL A 367 53.88 85.14 70.64
N ARG A 368 53.29 85.08 71.84
CA ARG A 368 52.39 83.98 72.20
C ARG A 368 51.16 83.89 71.29
N LEU A 369 50.56 85.00 70.88
CA LEU A 369 49.45 85.01 69.92
C LEU A 369 49.90 84.57 68.51
N ARG A 370 51.11 84.95 68.07
CA ARG A 370 51.70 84.47 66.81
C ARG A 370 51.96 82.97 66.86
N ASP A 371 52.50 82.46 67.96
CA ASP A 371 52.89 81.06 68.10
C ASP A 371 51.65 80.15 68.32
N LEU A 372 50.62 80.63 69.04
CA LEU A 372 49.29 80.01 69.07
C LEU A 372 48.63 80.03 67.69
N SER A 373 48.65 81.15 66.98
CA SER A 373 48.12 81.24 65.61
C SER A 373 48.85 80.31 64.63
N ALA A 374 50.17 80.12 64.80
CA ALA A 374 50.94 79.15 64.04
C ALA A 374 50.57 77.70 64.40
N HIS A 375 50.35 77.40 65.68
CA HIS A 375 49.88 76.10 66.14
C HIS A 375 48.47 75.79 65.60
N ASP A 376 47.52 76.70 65.73
CA ASP A 376 46.16 76.57 65.19
C ASP A 376 46.17 76.41 63.66
N LYS A 377 47.04 77.14 62.97
CA LYS A 377 47.24 76.97 61.52
C LYS A 377 47.80 75.59 61.16
N HIS A 378 48.75 75.06 61.93
CA HIS A 378 49.25 73.70 61.72
C HIS A 378 48.20 72.63 62.07
N ALA A 379 47.41 72.82 63.11
CA ALA A 379 46.29 71.93 63.46
C ALA A 379 45.21 71.92 62.37
N MET A 380 44.83 73.08 61.85
CA MET A 380 43.91 73.20 60.70
C MET A 380 44.50 72.57 59.43
N GLN A 381 45.79 72.77 59.14
CA GLN A 381 46.45 72.13 58.00
C GLN A 381 46.51 70.60 58.14
N LYS A 382 46.70 70.08 59.36
CA LYS A 382 46.64 68.64 59.61
C LYS A 382 45.22 68.11 59.37
N MET A 383 44.21 68.73 59.98
CA MET A 383 42.81 68.35 59.78
C MET A 383 42.36 68.45 58.30
N GLN A 384 42.89 69.41 57.53
CA GLN A 384 42.65 69.48 56.09
C GLN A 384 43.24 68.28 55.34
N LYS A 385 44.48 67.88 55.65
CA LYS A 385 45.10 66.67 55.07
C LYS A 385 44.36 65.39 55.46
N ASP A 386 43.99 65.25 56.73
CA ASP A 386 43.25 64.08 57.23
C ASP A 386 41.87 63.99 56.51
N LEU A 387 41.18 65.13 56.31
CA LEU A 387 39.94 65.19 55.53
C LEU A 387 40.15 64.90 54.03
N GLU A 388 41.26 65.30 53.44
CA GLU A 388 41.61 64.97 52.04
C GLU A 388 41.93 63.48 51.88
N GLN A 389 42.63 62.88 52.85
CA GLN A 389 42.87 61.44 52.90
C GLN A 389 41.56 60.64 53.02
N TYR A 390 40.67 61.00 53.95
CA TYR A 390 39.37 60.35 54.08
C TYR A 390 38.50 60.53 52.82
N ARG A 391 38.62 61.66 52.11
CA ARG A 391 37.96 61.85 50.81
C ARG A 391 38.50 60.92 49.73
N SER A 392 39.82 60.68 49.66
CA SER A 392 40.38 59.68 48.73
C SER A 392 39.95 58.27 49.10
N GLU A 393 39.99 57.88 50.37
CA GLU A 393 39.56 56.56 50.84
C GLU A 393 38.08 56.30 50.54
N ILE A 394 37.21 57.28 50.79
CA ILE A 394 35.77 57.19 50.43
C ILE A 394 35.58 57.08 48.91
N ALA A 395 36.38 57.79 48.10
CA ALA A 395 36.30 57.70 46.64
C ALA A 395 36.77 56.34 46.11
N GLU A 396 37.80 55.74 46.72
CA GLU A 396 38.28 54.40 46.37
C GLU A 396 37.29 53.32 46.79
N LEU A 397 36.75 53.38 48.01
CA LEU A 397 35.68 52.49 48.49
C LEU A 397 34.40 52.62 47.65
N SER A 398 34.08 53.81 47.14
CA SER A 398 32.96 54.01 46.21
C SER A 398 33.21 53.31 44.88
N ARG A 399 34.42 53.42 44.31
CA ARG A 399 34.81 52.73 43.07
C ARG A 399 34.84 51.21 43.22
N THR A 400 35.29 50.67 44.36
CA THR A 400 35.27 49.21 44.58
C THR A 400 33.84 48.71 44.79
N LYS A 401 32.99 49.47 45.49
CA LYS A 401 31.55 49.19 45.59
C LYS A 401 30.88 49.17 44.22
N GLU A 402 31.14 50.15 43.36
CA GLU A 402 30.59 50.21 42.00
C GLU A 402 31.02 48.99 41.16
N LYS A 403 32.30 48.61 41.20
CA LYS A 403 32.81 47.41 40.52
C LYS A 403 32.18 46.12 41.05
N LEU A 404 32.05 45.98 42.36
CA LEU A 404 31.43 44.79 42.97
C LEU A 404 29.93 44.74 42.67
N SER A 405 29.23 45.88 42.68
CA SER A 405 27.82 45.97 42.26
C SER A 405 27.65 45.50 40.82
N ALA A 406 28.44 46.05 39.88
CA ALA A 406 28.39 45.66 38.48
C ALA A 406 28.66 44.16 38.27
N ARG A 407 29.56 43.56 39.07
CA ARG A 407 29.83 42.11 39.02
C ARG A 407 28.69 41.28 39.62
N VAL A 408 27.99 41.79 40.63
CA VAL A 408 26.76 41.15 41.15
C VAL A 408 25.66 41.22 40.09
N ASP A 409 25.42 42.39 39.48
CA ASP A 409 24.43 42.57 38.42
C ASP A 409 24.68 41.62 37.22
N GLU A 410 25.95 41.43 36.84
CA GLU A 410 26.38 40.49 35.80
C GLU A 410 26.14 39.02 36.17
N LEU A 411 26.46 38.63 37.41
CA LEU A 411 26.21 37.27 37.91
C LEU A 411 24.71 36.98 38.06
N GLU A 412 23.91 37.97 38.47
CA GLU A 412 22.45 37.86 38.54
C GLU A 412 21.84 37.67 37.13
N ALA A 413 22.37 38.36 36.11
CA ALA A 413 21.99 38.14 34.71
C ALA A 413 22.34 36.71 34.24
N GLN A 414 23.56 36.24 34.50
CA GLN A 414 23.97 34.86 34.16
C GLN A 414 23.11 33.79 34.85
N VAL A 415 22.72 34.02 36.11
CA VAL A 415 21.77 33.15 36.84
C VAL A 415 20.36 33.20 36.24
N GLY A 416 19.95 34.35 35.67
CA GLY A 416 18.73 34.47 34.87
C GLY A 416 18.78 33.60 33.61
N ASP A 417 19.80 33.78 32.78
CA ASP A 417 19.98 33.05 31.52
C ASP A 417 20.05 31.52 31.75
N LEU A 418 20.77 31.08 32.79
CA LEU A 418 20.86 29.66 33.15
C LEU A 418 19.52 29.08 33.63
N ARG A 419 18.65 29.88 34.29
CA ARG A 419 17.30 29.45 34.65
C ARG A 419 16.40 29.30 33.43
N GLU A 420 16.45 30.26 32.49
CA GLU A 420 15.69 30.15 31.24
C GLU A 420 16.13 28.92 30.40
N GLN A 421 17.42 28.59 30.42
CA GLN A 421 17.94 27.35 29.79
C GLN A 421 17.42 26.08 30.48
N VAL A 422 17.36 26.05 31.82
CA VAL A 422 16.79 24.92 32.57
C VAL A 422 15.29 24.77 32.31
N ASP A 423 14.53 25.87 32.33
CA ASP A 423 13.08 25.85 32.05
C ASP A 423 12.81 25.40 30.59
N ALA A 424 13.64 25.81 29.63
CA ALA A 424 13.57 25.34 28.25
C ALA A 424 13.92 23.84 28.10
N ALA A 425 14.90 23.34 28.88
CA ALA A 425 15.26 21.93 28.91
C ALA A 425 14.14 21.07 29.50
N LEU A 426 13.50 21.51 30.58
CA LEU A 426 12.34 20.85 31.18
C LEU A 426 11.16 20.76 30.19
N GLY A 427 10.87 21.85 29.47
CA GLY A 427 9.84 21.84 28.42
C GLY A 427 10.17 20.91 27.24
N ALA A 428 11.45 20.68 26.95
CA ALA A 428 11.88 19.69 25.96
C ALA A 428 11.73 18.24 26.49
N GLU A 429 12.01 18.00 27.77
CA GLU A 429 11.80 16.71 28.44
C GLU A 429 10.32 16.28 28.41
N GLU A 430 9.39 17.19 28.76
CA GLU A 430 7.94 16.94 28.67
C GLU A 430 7.49 16.57 27.24
N MET A 431 8.07 17.22 26.21
CA MET A 431 7.76 16.87 24.81
C MET A 431 8.32 15.51 24.42
N VAL A 432 9.50 15.13 24.92
CA VAL A 432 10.09 13.81 24.69
C VAL A 432 9.26 12.72 25.37
N GLU A 433 8.78 12.94 26.59
CA GLU A 433 7.88 12.02 27.31
C GLU A 433 6.57 11.80 26.52
N GLN A 434 5.90 12.88 26.10
CA GLN A 434 4.69 12.78 25.28
C GLN A 434 4.91 12.13 23.92
N LEU A 435 6.12 12.22 23.35
CA LEU A 435 6.48 11.53 22.11
C LEU A 435 6.78 10.05 22.36
N ALA A 436 7.39 9.71 23.51
CA ALA A 436 7.62 8.33 23.93
C ALA A 436 6.30 7.59 24.22
N GLU A 437 5.35 8.21 24.93
CA GLU A 437 4.00 7.66 25.14
C GLU A 437 3.27 7.40 23.80
N LYS A 438 3.30 8.39 22.88
CA LYS A 438 2.68 8.24 21.56
C LYS A 438 3.37 7.17 20.72
N LYS A 439 4.69 7.05 20.83
CA LYS A 439 5.47 6.01 20.15
C LYS A 439 5.07 4.63 20.68
N MET A 440 5.05 4.43 22.00
CA MET A 440 4.64 3.18 22.64
C MET A 440 3.21 2.80 22.22
N GLY A 441 2.25 3.71 22.32
CA GLY A 441 0.87 3.45 21.91
C GLY A 441 0.67 3.22 20.40
N LEU A 442 1.62 3.64 19.55
CA LEU A 442 1.65 3.28 18.12
C LEU A 442 2.34 1.93 17.88
N GLU A 443 3.36 1.58 18.66
CA GLU A 443 4.00 0.26 18.65
C GLU A 443 3.01 -0.83 19.08
N ASP A 444 2.24 -0.60 20.15
CA ASP A 444 1.15 -1.47 20.60
C ASP A 444 0.08 -1.67 19.51
N GLN A 445 -0.33 -0.60 18.83
CA GLN A 445 -1.29 -0.68 17.71
C GLN A 445 -0.74 -1.45 16.52
N VAL A 446 0.55 -1.31 16.22
CA VAL A 446 1.22 -2.08 15.15
C VAL A 446 1.37 -3.54 15.55
N GLU A 447 1.55 -3.87 16.82
CA GLU A 447 1.58 -5.25 17.30
C GLU A 447 0.19 -5.89 17.25
N GLN A 448 -0.87 -5.21 17.71
CA GLN A 448 -2.25 -5.69 17.58
C GLN A 448 -2.62 -5.93 16.11
N LEU A 449 -2.35 -4.96 15.22
CA LEU A 449 -2.64 -5.14 13.79
C LEU A 449 -1.87 -6.29 13.14
N LYS A 450 -0.69 -6.67 13.64
CA LYS A 450 0.02 -7.87 13.18
C LYS A 450 -0.65 -9.15 13.67
N GLN A 451 -1.15 -9.18 14.91
CA GLN A 451 -1.91 -10.31 15.43
C GLN A 451 -3.22 -10.48 14.65
N ASP A 452 -3.98 -9.40 14.43
CA ASP A 452 -5.20 -9.40 13.63
C ASP A 452 -4.95 -9.91 12.19
N VAL A 453 -3.83 -9.54 11.57
CA VAL A 453 -3.43 -10.05 10.24
C VAL A 453 -3.10 -11.54 10.28
N GLN A 454 -2.36 -12.02 11.29
CA GLN A 454 -2.07 -13.46 11.44
C GLN A 454 -3.32 -14.30 11.65
N GLU A 455 -4.30 -13.80 12.43
CA GLU A 455 -5.60 -14.46 12.60
C GLU A 455 -6.39 -14.50 11.28
N LEU A 456 -6.37 -13.42 10.48
CA LEU A 456 -7.01 -13.37 9.17
C LEU A 456 -6.32 -14.28 8.14
N GLU A 457 -4.99 -14.37 8.15
CA GLU A 457 -4.21 -15.30 7.31
C GLU A 457 -4.54 -16.76 7.65
N ALA A 458 -4.61 -17.11 8.95
CA ALA A 458 -5.02 -18.45 9.38
C ALA A 458 -6.48 -18.78 9.01
N LEU A 459 -7.39 -17.80 9.10
CA LEU A 459 -8.78 -17.95 8.63
C LEU A 459 -8.86 -18.12 7.11
N GLN A 460 -7.98 -17.46 6.35
CA GLN A 460 -7.89 -17.63 4.90
C GLN A 460 -7.38 -19.04 4.54
N GLU A 461 -6.35 -19.56 5.21
CA GLU A 461 -5.85 -20.93 5.00
C GLU A 461 -6.95 -21.98 5.24
N VAL A 462 -7.69 -21.86 6.36
CA VAL A 462 -8.82 -22.75 6.66
C VAL A 462 -9.96 -22.59 5.63
N HIS A 463 -10.19 -21.38 5.11
CA HIS A 463 -11.17 -21.17 4.05
C HIS A 463 -10.73 -21.82 2.72
N GLU A 464 -9.46 -21.73 2.36
CA GLU A 464 -8.90 -22.35 1.15
C GLU A 464 -9.00 -23.88 1.22
N GLN A 465 -8.60 -24.49 2.34
CA GLN A 465 -8.78 -25.94 2.60
C GLN A 465 -10.26 -26.37 2.50
N LEU A 466 -11.19 -25.55 3.00
CA LEU A 466 -12.61 -25.82 2.90
C LEU A 466 -13.13 -25.70 1.46
N VAL A 467 -12.63 -24.74 0.68
CA VAL A 467 -12.97 -24.59 -0.75
C VAL A 467 -12.43 -25.77 -1.57
N GLU A 468 -11.20 -26.21 -1.30
CA GLU A 468 -10.62 -27.41 -1.94
C GLU A 468 -11.43 -28.66 -1.63
N SER A 469 -11.74 -28.92 -0.36
CA SER A 469 -12.56 -30.07 0.04
C SER A 469 -13.97 -30.05 -0.56
N ASN A 470 -14.60 -28.88 -0.68
CA ASN A 470 -15.89 -28.76 -1.37
C ASN A 470 -15.75 -28.97 -2.89
N ARG A 471 -14.65 -28.56 -3.51
CA ARG A 471 -14.37 -28.76 -4.94
C ARG A 471 -14.14 -30.24 -5.26
N GLU A 472 -13.45 -30.97 -4.38
CA GLU A 472 -13.27 -32.42 -4.48
C GLU A 472 -14.61 -33.15 -4.35
N LEU A 473 -15.40 -32.84 -3.31
CA LEU A 473 -16.74 -33.41 -3.14
C LEU A 473 -17.67 -33.10 -4.33
N GLU A 474 -17.59 -31.90 -4.92
CA GLU A 474 -18.35 -31.54 -6.12
C GLU A 474 -17.89 -32.34 -7.36
N MET A 475 -16.60 -32.68 -7.45
CA MET A 475 -16.05 -33.53 -8.50
C MET A 475 -16.53 -34.98 -8.35
N ASP A 476 -16.44 -35.55 -7.15
CA ASP A 476 -16.90 -36.90 -6.84
C ASP A 476 -18.40 -37.06 -7.18
N LEU A 477 -19.24 -36.10 -6.75
CA LEU A 477 -20.67 -36.09 -7.04
C LEU A 477 -20.99 -35.94 -8.55
N ARG A 478 -20.12 -35.27 -9.33
CA ARG A 478 -20.24 -35.22 -10.79
C ARG A 478 -19.88 -36.58 -11.41
N GLU A 479 -18.82 -37.23 -10.95
CA GLU A 479 -18.43 -38.57 -11.43
C GLU A 479 -19.51 -39.62 -11.13
N GLU A 480 -20.08 -39.62 -9.92
CA GLU A 480 -21.23 -40.47 -9.57
C GLU A 480 -22.43 -40.22 -10.49
N LEU A 481 -22.75 -38.96 -10.79
CA LEU A 481 -23.84 -38.56 -11.67
C LEU A 481 -23.59 -38.97 -13.14
N GLU A 482 -22.34 -38.87 -13.63
CA GLU A 482 -21.96 -39.36 -14.95
C GLU A 482 -22.05 -40.88 -15.06
N MET A 483 -21.63 -41.62 -14.02
CA MET A 483 -21.80 -43.07 -13.94
C MET A 483 -23.28 -43.47 -13.92
N ALA A 484 -24.11 -42.79 -13.11
CA ALA A 484 -25.56 -43.02 -13.07
C ALA A 484 -26.22 -42.74 -14.44
N HIS A 485 -25.81 -41.68 -15.15
CA HIS A 485 -26.25 -41.39 -16.51
C HIS A 485 -25.73 -42.40 -17.55
N ALA A 486 -24.53 -42.97 -17.37
CA ALA A 486 -24.02 -44.05 -18.22
C ALA A 486 -24.87 -45.33 -18.04
N ALA A 487 -25.07 -45.77 -16.80
CA ALA A 487 -25.92 -46.92 -16.47
C ALA A 487 -27.38 -46.74 -16.95
N THR A 488 -27.93 -45.54 -16.82
CA THR A 488 -29.29 -45.22 -17.33
C THR A 488 -29.35 -45.34 -18.86
N ARG A 489 -28.33 -44.86 -19.59
CA ARG A 489 -28.27 -45.00 -21.06
C ARG A 489 -28.08 -46.45 -21.51
N GLU A 490 -27.35 -47.25 -20.74
CA GLU A 490 -27.19 -48.69 -21.00
C GLU A 490 -28.50 -49.44 -20.81
N ALA A 491 -29.17 -49.27 -19.65
CA ALA A 491 -30.47 -49.87 -19.37
C ALA A 491 -31.56 -49.48 -20.40
N VAL A 492 -31.52 -48.24 -20.93
CA VAL A 492 -32.41 -47.81 -22.01
C VAL A 492 -32.15 -48.56 -23.32
N ARG A 493 -30.87 -48.79 -23.69
CA ARG A 493 -30.51 -49.58 -24.88
C ARG A 493 -30.89 -51.06 -24.72
N GLU A 494 -30.65 -51.64 -23.54
CA GLU A 494 -31.08 -53.02 -23.24
C GLU A 494 -32.60 -53.18 -23.35
N ARG A 495 -33.36 -52.22 -22.80
CA ARG A 495 -34.83 -52.17 -22.95
C ARG A 495 -35.24 -52.09 -24.41
N GLU A 496 -34.59 -51.25 -25.22
CA GLU A 496 -34.90 -51.10 -26.64
C GLU A 496 -34.60 -52.37 -27.46
N ALA A 497 -33.45 -52.99 -27.23
CA ALA A 497 -33.10 -54.29 -27.85
C ALA A 497 -34.06 -55.42 -27.41
N ALA A 498 -34.50 -55.41 -26.15
CA ALA A 498 -35.51 -56.35 -25.65
C ALA A 498 -36.88 -56.12 -26.31
N LEU A 499 -37.30 -54.87 -26.51
CA LEU A 499 -38.54 -54.51 -27.21
C LEU A 499 -38.50 -54.92 -28.69
N GLU A 500 -37.39 -54.69 -29.39
CA GLU A 500 -37.18 -55.16 -30.77
C GLU A 500 -37.28 -56.69 -30.85
N THR A 501 -36.63 -57.41 -29.91
CA THR A 501 -36.71 -58.87 -29.81
C THR A 501 -38.14 -59.38 -29.54
N ILE A 502 -38.95 -58.63 -28.78
CA ILE A 502 -40.36 -58.95 -28.54
C ILE A 502 -41.18 -58.74 -29.82
N LEU A 503 -40.98 -57.63 -30.55
CA LEU A 503 -41.68 -57.35 -31.81
C LEU A 503 -41.39 -58.43 -32.88
N ASP A 504 -40.14 -58.88 -33.00
CA ASP A 504 -39.76 -59.98 -33.89
C ASP A 504 -40.44 -61.31 -33.52
N ARG A 505 -40.56 -61.58 -32.21
CA ARG A 505 -41.27 -62.75 -31.69
C ARG A 505 -42.76 -62.67 -31.97
N ASP A 506 -43.39 -61.51 -31.77
CA ASP A 506 -44.81 -61.30 -32.04
C ASP A 506 -45.11 -61.43 -33.54
N LEU A 507 -44.29 -60.86 -34.42
CA LEU A 507 -44.38 -61.04 -35.88
C LEU A 507 -44.27 -62.53 -36.27
N THR A 508 -43.37 -63.26 -35.61
CA THR A 508 -43.17 -64.69 -35.81
C THR A 508 -44.37 -65.51 -35.32
N ILE A 509 -44.97 -65.14 -34.18
CA ILE A 509 -46.20 -65.73 -33.65
C ILE A 509 -47.37 -65.50 -34.62
N VAL A 510 -47.51 -64.32 -35.22
CA VAL A 510 -48.53 -64.04 -36.24
C VAL A 510 -48.36 -64.97 -37.45
N LYS A 511 -47.13 -65.09 -37.99
CA LYS A 511 -46.83 -66.02 -39.09
C LYS A 511 -47.12 -67.48 -38.75
N PHE A 512 -46.87 -67.91 -37.50
CA PHE A 512 -47.25 -69.25 -37.04
C PHE A 512 -48.77 -69.43 -36.91
N ARG A 513 -49.51 -68.42 -36.45
CA ARG A 513 -50.98 -68.45 -36.39
C ARG A 513 -51.59 -68.57 -37.79
N GLU A 514 -51.11 -67.80 -38.77
CA GLU A 514 -51.54 -67.92 -40.16
C GLU A 514 -51.19 -69.29 -40.77
N LEU A 515 -50.01 -69.84 -40.45
CA LEU A 515 -49.61 -71.16 -40.94
C LEU A 515 -50.51 -72.26 -40.37
N VAL A 516 -50.82 -72.19 -39.07
CA VAL A 516 -51.75 -73.13 -38.40
C VAL A 516 -53.16 -72.97 -38.96
N GLN A 517 -53.62 -71.73 -39.22
CA GLN A 517 -54.89 -71.48 -39.90
C GLN A 517 -54.92 -72.15 -41.29
N ARG A 518 -53.92 -71.89 -42.14
CA ARG A 518 -53.80 -72.51 -43.48
C ARG A 518 -53.73 -74.03 -43.41
N MET A 519 -53.00 -74.60 -42.46
CA MET A 519 -52.95 -76.06 -42.23
C MET A 519 -54.29 -76.63 -41.74
N THR A 520 -55.06 -75.87 -40.97
CA THR A 520 -56.40 -76.25 -40.49
C THR A 520 -57.44 -76.18 -41.62
N GLU A 521 -57.36 -75.13 -42.45
CA GLU A 521 -58.15 -75.00 -43.69
C GLU A 521 -57.85 -76.17 -44.64
N GLN A 522 -56.57 -76.49 -44.89
CA GLN A 522 -56.17 -77.66 -45.68
C GLN A 522 -56.61 -78.99 -45.07
N HIS A 523 -56.55 -79.16 -43.74
CA HIS A 523 -57.07 -80.36 -43.07
C HIS A 523 -58.58 -80.49 -43.22
N ASN A 524 -59.32 -79.39 -43.08
CA ASN A 524 -60.77 -79.35 -43.26
C ASN A 524 -61.16 -79.58 -44.73
N GLU A 525 -60.39 -79.05 -45.68
CA GLU A 525 -60.59 -79.28 -47.11
C GLU A 525 -60.28 -80.74 -47.47
N LEU A 526 -59.13 -81.30 -47.06
CA LEU A 526 -58.81 -82.71 -47.27
C LEU A 526 -59.82 -83.64 -46.58
N ARG A 527 -60.33 -83.27 -45.41
CA ARG A 527 -61.41 -84.00 -44.73
C ARG A 527 -62.72 -83.90 -45.52
N SER A 528 -63.09 -82.72 -46.00
CA SER A 528 -64.26 -82.54 -46.86
C SER A 528 -64.10 -83.30 -48.18
N GLN A 529 -62.91 -83.32 -48.77
CA GLN A 529 -62.57 -84.10 -49.95
C GLN A 529 -62.56 -85.60 -49.65
N LEU A 530 -62.22 -86.04 -48.43
CA LEU A 530 -62.34 -87.44 -47.99
C LEU A 530 -63.78 -87.82 -47.66
N GLU A 531 -64.60 -86.94 -47.14
CA GLU A 531 -66.04 -87.15 -46.94
C GLU A 531 -66.76 -87.19 -48.30
N THR A 532 -66.39 -86.30 -49.23
CA THR A 532 -66.86 -86.31 -50.63
C THR A 532 -66.33 -87.53 -51.37
N LYS A 533 -65.05 -87.88 -51.23
CA LYS A 533 -64.48 -89.13 -51.77
C LYS A 533 -64.93 -90.38 -51.03
N GLN A 534 -65.52 -90.32 -49.84
CA GLN A 534 -66.19 -91.47 -49.21
C GLN A 534 -67.62 -91.61 -49.74
N ALA A 535 -68.30 -90.49 -50.03
CA ALA A 535 -69.54 -90.51 -50.82
C ALA A 535 -69.28 -91.03 -52.24
N ASP A 536 -68.18 -90.62 -52.89
CA ASP A 536 -67.79 -91.08 -54.23
C ASP A 536 -67.02 -92.42 -54.22
N ALA A 537 -66.49 -92.89 -53.08
CA ALA A 537 -65.90 -94.24 -52.93
C ALA A 537 -66.94 -95.30 -52.54
N ALA A 538 -68.21 -94.93 -52.43
CA ALA A 538 -69.28 -95.81 -52.86
C ALA A 538 -69.18 -96.17 -54.37
N SER A 539 -68.27 -95.53 -55.12
CA SER A 539 -67.95 -95.76 -56.54
C SER A 539 -66.44 -95.65 -56.92
N GLY A 540 -65.52 -96.12 -56.05
CA GLY A 540 -64.26 -96.78 -56.46
C GLY A 540 -62.96 -95.99 -56.81
N ALA A 541 -61.83 -96.66 -56.47
CA ALA A 541 -60.46 -96.61 -57.03
C ALA A 541 -59.42 -95.51 -56.63
N GLU A 542 -58.23 -96.01 -56.25
CA GLU A 542 -56.87 -95.40 -56.11
C GLU A 542 -56.19 -95.14 -57.50
N PRO A 543 -54.93 -94.59 -57.68
CA PRO A 543 -53.80 -94.41 -56.74
C PRO A 543 -52.84 -93.16 -56.89
N GLU A 544 -51.83 -93.09 -55.99
CA GLU A 544 -50.40 -92.60 -56.10
C GLU A 544 -49.95 -91.22 -56.66
N ALA A 545 -49.00 -90.55 -55.95
CA ALA A 545 -47.81 -89.83 -56.46
C ALA A 545 -46.83 -89.37 -55.33
N SER A 546 -45.58 -88.97 -55.65
CA SER A 546 -44.45 -88.83 -54.70
C SER A 546 -43.66 -87.46 -54.80
N PRO A 547 -42.39 -87.24 -54.38
CA PRO A 547 -42.03 -86.10 -53.50
C PRO A 547 -41.10 -85.01 -54.09
N GLU A 548 -41.05 -83.83 -53.46
CA GLU A 548 -40.08 -82.75 -53.79
C GLU A 548 -39.24 -82.28 -52.59
N ALA A 549 -37.95 -82.03 -52.85
CA ALA A 549 -36.96 -81.56 -51.86
C ALA A 549 -36.81 -80.03 -51.90
N ARG A 550 -36.72 -79.39 -50.72
CA ARG A 550 -36.46 -77.95 -50.59
C ARG A 550 -34.97 -77.66 -50.36
N VAL A 551 -34.42 -76.76 -51.17
CA VAL A 551 -33.09 -76.15 -50.98
C VAL A 551 -33.26 -74.76 -50.34
N SER A 552 -32.41 -74.44 -49.36
CA SER A 552 -32.39 -73.14 -48.67
C SER A 552 -31.38 -72.16 -49.31
N PRO A 553 -31.66 -70.85 -49.40
CA PRO A 553 -30.78 -69.90 -50.09
C PRO A 553 -29.64 -69.34 -49.21
N PRO A 554 -28.52 -68.82 -49.80
CA PRO A 554 -27.27 -68.55 -49.08
C PRO A 554 -27.07 -67.10 -48.61
N GLU A 555 -28.03 -66.21 -48.83
CA GLU A 555 -27.79 -64.76 -48.89
C GLU A 555 -27.52 -64.08 -47.53
N LEU A 556 -28.05 -64.64 -46.43
CA LEU A 556 -27.98 -64.03 -45.10
C LEU A 556 -26.54 -63.90 -44.55
N GLY A 557 -25.65 -64.84 -44.88
CA GLY A 557 -24.27 -64.84 -44.39
C GLY A 557 -23.43 -63.69 -44.95
N SER A 558 -23.65 -63.33 -46.21
CA SER A 558 -22.93 -62.25 -46.91
C SER A 558 -23.23 -60.88 -46.26
N LEU A 559 -24.51 -60.60 -46.00
CA LEU A 559 -24.96 -59.34 -45.44
C LEU A 559 -24.43 -59.11 -44.00
N VAL A 560 -24.39 -60.15 -43.17
CA VAL A 560 -23.82 -60.09 -41.81
C VAL A 560 -22.32 -59.78 -41.84
N GLN A 561 -21.59 -60.32 -42.81
CA GLN A 561 -20.15 -60.05 -42.95
C GLN A 561 -19.88 -58.63 -43.45
N GLN A 562 -20.70 -58.11 -44.37
CA GLN A 562 -20.63 -56.72 -44.85
C GLN A 562 -20.98 -55.71 -43.74
N SER A 563 -22.00 -56.01 -42.92
CA SER A 563 -22.36 -55.20 -41.75
C SER A 563 -21.20 -55.10 -40.75
N ARG A 564 -20.61 -56.24 -40.35
CA ARG A 564 -19.44 -56.27 -39.44
C ARG A 564 -18.21 -55.55 -39.98
N ALA A 565 -17.98 -55.58 -41.30
CA ALA A 565 -16.91 -54.80 -41.92
C ALA A 565 -17.18 -53.29 -41.84
N SER A 566 -18.44 -52.88 -42.04
CA SER A 566 -18.87 -51.48 -41.98
C SER A 566 -18.74 -50.91 -40.56
N THR A 567 -19.17 -51.64 -39.53
CA THR A 567 -18.99 -51.23 -38.12
C THR A 567 -17.52 -50.99 -37.79
N ARG A 568 -16.63 -51.94 -38.14
CA ARG A 568 -15.18 -51.80 -37.91
C ARG A 568 -14.56 -50.60 -38.63
N SER A 569 -15.06 -50.27 -39.82
CA SER A 569 -14.63 -49.09 -40.57
C SER A 569 -15.03 -47.79 -39.85
N ILE A 570 -16.23 -47.74 -39.28
CA ILE A 570 -16.72 -46.58 -38.51
C ILE A 570 -15.93 -46.44 -37.21
N ASP A 571 -15.72 -47.52 -36.45
CA ASP A 571 -14.91 -47.52 -35.23
C ASP A 571 -13.47 -47.03 -35.50
N GLN A 572 -12.88 -47.43 -36.64
CA GLN A 572 -11.55 -46.98 -37.05
C GLN A 572 -11.53 -45.48 -37.40
N GLN A 573 -12.59 -44.95 -38.02
CA GLN A 573 -12.71 -43.51 -38.30
C GLN A 573 -12.91 -42.68 -37.03
N LEU A 574 -13.71 -43.16 -36.08
CA LEU A 574 -13.91 -42.50 -34.78
C LEU A 574 -12.59 -42.42 -33.99
N ARG A 575 -11.84 -43.53 -33.88
CA ARG A 575 -10.51 -43.55 -33.24
C ARG A 575 -9.49 -42.65 -33.95
N ALA A 576 -9.59 -42.49 -35.27
CA ALA A 576 -8.74 -41.57 -36.02
C ALA A 576 -9.05 -40.10 -35.70
N LEU A 577 -10.34 -39.77 -35.48
CA LEU A 577 -10.79 -38.45 -35.06
C LEU A 577 -10.38 -38.14 -33.61
N GLU A 578 -10.55 -39.09 -32.68
CA GLU A 578 -10.06 -38.99 -31.30
C GLU A 578 -8.55 -38.73 -31.25
N LEU A 579 -7.77 -39.48 -32.04
CA LEU A 579 -6.32 -39.30 -32.16
C LEU A 579 -5.94 -37.92 -32.75
N ALA A 580 -6.72 -37.41 -33.70
CA ALA A 580 -6.50 -36.08 -34.27
C ALA A 580 -6.80 -34.96 -33.24
N GLN A 581 -7.89 -35.10 -32.48
CA GLN A 581 -8.22 -34.17 -31.39
C GLN A 581 -7.20 -34.22 -30.24
N ALA A 582 -6.74 -35.40 -29.86
CA ALA A 582 -5.71 -35.58 -28.84
C ALA A 582 -4.37 -34.94 -29.24
N ARG A 583 -3.98 -35.06 -30.53
CA ARG A 583 -2.81 -34.35 -31.08
C ARG A 583 -2.99 -32.84 -31.03
N ALA A 584 -4.10 -32.32 -31.57
CA ALA A 584 -4.38 -30.88 -31.53
C ALA A 584 -4.40 -30.32 -30.09
N ARG A 585 -4.91 -31.08 -29.11
CA ARG A 585 -4.84 -30.73 -27.69
C ARG A 585 -3.40 -30.70 -27.18
N ALA A 586 -2.59 -31.69 -27.53
CA ALA A 586 -1.17 -31.72 -27.17
C ALA A 586 -0.40 -30.55 -27.79
N ASP A 587 -0.65 -30.22 -29.06
CA ASP A 587 -0.04 -29.09 -29.78
C ASP A 587 -0.43 -27.74 -29.14
N MET A 588 -1.69 -27.57 -28.72
CA MET A 588 -2.15 -26.38 -27.99
C MET A 588 -1.53 -26.27 -26.60
N LEU A 589 -1.38 -27.38 -25.86
CA LEU A 589 -0.71 -27.39 -24.56
C LEU A 589 0.80 -27.15 -24.68
N ALA A 590 1.44 -27.68 -25.73
CA ALA A 590 2.83 -27.46 -26.07
C ALA A 590 3.14 -25.96 -26.29
N ALA A 591 2.21 -25.21 -26.89
CA ALA A 591 2.33 -23.76 -27.07
C ALA A 591 2.23 -22.95 -25.75
N CYS A 592 1.81 -23.56 -24.65
CA CYS A 592 1.76 -22.94 -23.32
C CYS A 592 2.98 -23.26 -22.45
N LEU A 593 3.91 -24.10 -22.93
CA LEU A 593 5.12 -24.49 -22.19
C LEU A 593 6.31 -23.56 -22.52
N PRO A 594 7.28 -23.38 -21.61
CA PRO A 594 8.42 -22.50 -21.85
C PRO A 594 9.32 -22.97 -23.01
N ASP A 595 9.95 -22.04 -23.72
CA ASP A 595 10.84 -22.34 -24.87
C ASP A 595 11.96 -23.34 -24.55
N HIS A 596 12.44 -23.39 -23.29
CA HIS A 596 13.48 -24.33 -22.86
C HIS A 596 13.00 -25.80 -22.82
N PHE A 597 11.70 -26.05 -22.70
CA PHE A 597 11.13 -27.40 -22.68
C PHE A 597 11.25 -28.08 -24.04
N MET A 598 11.11 -27.29 -25.12
CA MET A 598 11.23 -27.73 -26.52
C MET A 598 12.64 -27.60 -27.10
N ALA A 599 13.62 -27.19 -26.29
CA ALA A 599 15.01 -27.13 -26.72
C ALA A 599 15.58 -28.55 -26.96
N PRO A 600 16.59 -28.73 -27.84
CA PRO A 600 17.24 -30.03 -28.02
C PRO A 600 17.88 -30.54 -26.72
N ASN A 601 17.57 -31.79 -26.34
CA ASN A 601 17.85 -32.39 -25.04
C ASN A 601 17.05 -31.80 -23.85
N GLY A 602 15.94 -31.11 -24.12
CA GLY A 602 14.99 -30.65 -23.11
C GLY A 602 14.04 -31.74 -22.63
N ASP A 603 13.18 -31.42 -21.66
CA ASP A 603 12.25 -32.37 -21.04
C ASP A 603 11.26 -32.99 -22.04
N HIS A 604 10.98 -32.31 -23.16
CA HIS A 604 10.20 -32.86 -24.26
C HIS A 604 10.81 -34.15 -24.84
N ASP A 605 12.14 -34.20 -25.04
CA ASP A 605 12.82 -35.37 -25.57
C ASP A 605 12.74 -36.55 -24.58
N ALA A 606 12.79 -36.28 -23.27
CA ALA A 606 12.61 -37.30 -22.23
C ALA A 606 11.19 -37.88 -22.23
N ILE A 607 10.15 -37.03 -22.38
CA ILE A 607 8.75 -37.48 -22.51
C ILE A 607 8.56 -38.31 -23.78
N MET A 608 9.12 -37.87 -24.91
CA MET A 608 9.07 -38.61 -26.17
C MET A 608 9.79 -39.97 -26.07
N PHE A 609 10.87 -40.06 -25.31
CA PHE A 609 11.56 -41.32 -25.01
C PHE A 609 10.69 -42.27 -24.16
N ILE A 610 10.05 -41.77 -23.08
CA ILE A 610 9.11 -42.56 -22.26
C ILE A 610 7.98 -43.15 -23.12
N LEU A 611 7.34 -42.32 -23.94
CA LEU A 611 6.26 -42.73 -24.83
C LEU A 611 6.74 -43.71 -25.91
N LEU A 612 7.99 -43.60 -26.38
CA LEU A 612 8.59 -44.55 -27.30
C LEU A 612 8.75 -45.93 -26.66
N LEU A 613 9.26 -46.02 -25.42
CA LEU A 613 9.41 -47.28 -24.69
C LEU A 613 8.05 -47.95 -24.45
N GLN A 614 7.06 -47.22 -23.94
CA GLN A 614 5.69 -47.75 -23.77
C GLN A 614 5.10 -48.27 -25.10
N ARG A 615 5.39 -47.60 -26.20
CA ARG A 615 4.98 -48.01 -27.56
C ARG A 615 5.75 -49.22 -28.09
N LEU A 616 6.99 -49.43 -27.68
CA LEU A 616 7.76 -50.62 -28.02
C LEU A 616 7.26 -51.83 -27.22
N ASN A 617 7.05 -51.68 -25.92
CA ASN A 617 6.45 -52.71 -25.06
C ASN A 617 5.10 -53.21 -25.60
N THR A 618 4.14 -52.31 -25.83
CA THR A 618 2.80 -52.66 -26.37
C THR A 618 2.87 -53.29 -27.77
N LYS A 619 3.82 -52.87 -28.62
CA LYS A 619 4.06 -53.55 -29.92
C LYS A 619 4.64 -54.95 -29.73
N ALA A 620 5.56 -55.14 -28.78
CA ALA A 620 6.11 -56.46 -28.47
C ALA A 620 5.01 -57.42 -28.00
N GLU A 621 4.09 -56.97 -27.14
CA GLU A 621 2.92 -57.75 -26.72
C GLU A 621 2.01 -58.16 -27.88
N ILE A 622 1.67 -57.22 -28.77
CA ILE A 622 0.85 -57.51 -29.97
C ILE A 622 1.55 -58.54 -30.86
N ILE A 623 2.87 -58.39 -31.07
CA ILE A 623 3.68 -59.32 -31.87
C ILE A 623 3.75 -60.69 -31.18
N MET A 624 3.92 -60.76 -29.86
CA MET A 624 3.90 -62.03 -29.10
C MET A 624 2.54 -62.72 -29.21
N GLY A 625 1.43 -61.98 -29.11
CA GLY A 625 0.08 -62.51 -29.33
C GLY A 625 -0.08 -63.14 -30.72
N GLN A 626 0.35 -62.43 -31.77
CA GLN A 626 0.33 -62.91 -33.15
C GLN A 626 1.26 -64.11 -33.40
N ILE A 627 2.41 -64.16 -32.71
CA ILE A 627 3.35 -65.29 -32.77
C ILE A 627 2.76 -66.52 -32.06
N ARG A 628 2.10 -66.35 -30.91
CA ARG A 628 1.41 -67.42 -30.17
C ARG A 628 0.21 -67.97 -30.95
N GLU A 629 -0.53 -67.12 -31.67
CA GLU A 629 -1.64 -67.51 -32.55
C GLU A 629 -1.15 -68.30 -33.78
N LYS A 630 -0.10 -67.83 -34.46
CA LYS A 630 0.46 -68.49 -35.64
C LYS A 630 1.24 -69.78 -35.35
N PHE A 631 1.85 -69.87 -34.17
CA PHE A 631 2.64 -71.02 -33.73
C PHE A 631 2.11 -71.56 -32.39
N PRO A 632 1.04 -72.37 -32.40
CA PRO A 632 0.41 -72.89 -31.20
C PRO A 632 1.35 -73.81 -30.38
N ALA A 633 0.99 -74.06 -29.13
CA ALA A 633 1.81 -74.89 -28.24
C ALA A 633 1.73 -76.38 -28.60
N VAL A 634 2.87 -77.08 -28.55
CA VAL A 634 2.94 -78.53 -28.72
C VAL A 634 2.61 -79.19 -27.39
N ASN A 635 1.36 -79.63 -27.24
CA ASN A 635 0.85 -80.22 -26.00
C ASN A 635 1.26 -81.69 -25.79
N VAL A 636 1.73 -82.38 -26.85
CA VAL A 636 2.17 -83.79 -26.80
C VAL A 636 3.43 -83.96 -27.64
N TRP A 637 4.51 -84.48 -27.02
CA TRP A 637 5.84 -84.60 -27.62
C TRP A 637 6.12 -86.01 -28.16
N ASP A 638 5.37 -86.40 -29.19
CA ASP A 638 5.54 -87.71 -29.83
C ASP A 638 6.69 -87.73 -30.85
N LYS A 639 7.25 -88.94 -31.06
CA LYS A 639 8.31 -89.18 -32.06
C LYS A 639 7.88 -88.77 -33.48
N GLU A 640 6.58 -88.84 -33.78
CA GLU A 640 5.99 -88.38 -35.04
C GLU A 640 5.95 -86.84 -35.14
N SER A 641 5.53 -86.14 -34.09
CA SER A 641 5.57 -84.67 -34.01
C SER A 641 6.98 -84.13 -34.24
N ILE A 642 8.00 -84.80 -33.69
CA ILE A 642 9.41 -84.40 -33.78
C ILE A 642 10.04 -84.74 -35.15
N MET A 643 9.72 -85.90 -35.75
CA MET A 643 10.43 -86.42 -36.93
C MET A 643 9.68 -86.31 -38.27
N ARG A 644 8.35 -86.11 -38.27
CA ARG A 644 7.55 -86.01 -39.50
C ARG A 644 6.91 -84.64 -39.73
N THR A 645 6.83 -83.78 -38.71
CA THR A 645 6.17 -82.46 -38.82
C THR A 645 7.11 -81.33 -38.42
N HIS A 646 6.93 -80.15 -39.02
CA HIS A 646 7.71 -78.95 -38.66
C HIS A 646 7.27 -78.30 -37.34
N THR A 647 6.31 -78.88 -36.61
CA THR A 647 5.70 -78.29 -35.40
C THR A 647 6.71 -78.03 -34.29
N ALA A 648 7.60 -78.99 -34.01
CA ALA A 648 8.66 -78.83 -33.01
C ALA A 648 9.66 -77.69 -33.37
N VAL A 649 9.96 -77.53 -34.65
CA VAL A 649 10.84 -76.46 -35.17
C VAL A 649 10.14 -75.09 -35.08
N GLN A 650 8.86 -75.03 -35.45
CA GLN A 650 8.04 -73.83 -35.33
C GLN A 650 7.86 -73.39 -33.86
N TYR A 651 7.66 -74.34 -32.95
CA TYR A 651 7.59 -74.07 -31.51
C TYR A 651 8.93 -73.59 -30.94
N SER A 652 10.05 -74.20 -31.35
CA SER A 652 11.40 -73.73 -31.02
C SER A 652 11.62 -72.28 -31.48
N PHE A 653 11.31 -71.98 -32.75
CA PHE A 653 11.40 -70.65 -33.33
C PHE A 653 10.52 -69.63 -32.59
N ARG A 654 9.29 -70.01 -32.21
CA ARG A 654 8.40 -69.22 -31.36
C ARG A 654 9.05 -68.85 -30.05
N CYS A 655 9.55 -69.84 -29.30
CA CYS A 655 10.20 -69.62 -28.00
C CYS A 655 11.44 -68.74 -28.12
N GLN A 656 12.20 -68.85 -29.21
CA GLN A 656 13.34 -67.97 -29.48
C GLN A 656 12.90 -66.52 -29.73
N LEU A 657 11.86 -66.28 -30.56
CA LEU A 657 11.33 -64.94 -30.78
C LEU A 657 10.69 -64.33 -29.52
N GLU A 658 9.93 -65.13 -28.78
CA GLU A 658 9.29 -64.75 -27.51
C GLU A 658 10.35 -64.36 -26.46
N TYR A 659 11.45 -65.11 -26.36
CA TYR A 659 12.60 -64.74 -25.54
C TYR A 659 13.25 -63.42 -25.96
N GLN A 660 13.48 -63.19 -27.26
CA GLN A 660 14.07 -61.93 -27.74
C GLN A 660 13.15 -60.72 -27.47
N LEU A 661 11.83 -60.89 -27.62
CA LEU A 661 10.85 -59.84 -27.32
C LEU A 661 10.77 -59.55 -25.81
N HIS A 662 10.77 -60.57 -24.95
CA HIS A 662 10.84 -60.40 -23.50
C HIS A 662 12.17 -59.76 -23.05
N MET A 663 13.30 -60.06 -23.70
CA MET A 663 14.58 -59.40 -23.41
C MET A 663 14.55 -57.90 -23.71
N ILE A 664 13.85 -57.48 -24.77
CA ILE A 664 13.61 -56.05 -25.04
C ILE A 664 12.79 -55.45 -23.89
N GLN A 665 11.62 -56.01 -23.56
CA GLN A 665 10.76 -55.52 -22.47
C GLN A 665 11.49 -55.44 -21.10
N VAL A 666 12.28 -56.45 -20.74
CA VAL A 666 13.05 -56.46 -19.48
C VAL A 666 14.17 -55.41 -19.49
N SER A 667 14.76 -55.10 -20.64
CA SER A 667 15.73 -54.00 -20.76
C SER A 667 15.09 -52.63 -20.59
N GLU A 668 13.80 -52.48 -20.92
CA GLU A 668 13.03 -51.25 -20.67
C GLU A 668 12.78 -51.09 -19.17
N TYR A 669 12.24 -52.11 -18.48
CA TYR A 669 11.97 -52.06 -17.04
C TYR A 669 13.20 -51.83 -16.14
N ARG A 670 14.40 -52.24 -16.57
CA ARG A 670 15.64 -52.11 -15.78
C ARG A 670 16.28 -50.71 -15.81
N ASN A 671 15.80 -49.79 -16.63
CA ASN A 671 16.33 -48.42 -16.71
C ASN A 671 15.49 -47.40 -15.90
N TRP A 672 14.47 -47.87 -15.16
CA TRP A 672 13.52 -47.03 -14.41
C TRP A 672 13.43 -47.37 -12.90
N ASN A 673 14.24 -48.31 -12.41
CA ASN A 673 14.52 -48.59 -11.00
C ASN A 673 16.03 -48.54 -10.78
#